data_AF-X4Z875-F1
#
_entry.id   AF-X4Z875-F1
#
_cell.length_a   1.000
_cell.length_b   1.000
_cell.length_c   1.000
_cell.angle_alpha   90.00
_cell.angle_beta   90.00
_cell.angle_gamma   90.00
#
_symmetry.space_group_name_H-M   'P 1'
#
loop_
_entity.id
_entity.type
_entity.pdbx_description
1 polymer ?
#
loop_
_entity_poly.entity_id
_entity_poly.type
_entity_poly.pdbx_seq_one_letter_code
_entity_poly.pdbx_strand_id
1 'polypeptide(L)'
;MRKRGQEMSIPRKALSLTVLLKLAGFIVLFLLSVSFLGNEGAEEPGNSNFSTAYKTAPVSPPGKIIWQLGTRNESSGEFAPRDSSSAGSAVSMDTSELDTGDLKKVPSGLNGKSLPELRISYSLTHIPDNGVLFQVSILDAYKSVPQMAAFSNSQLSGIIQIAGVAGTGSGYDFRKTYDLYIPKEQLKIGTNELKLKVVRSMYASSAEDQYSWWTWDDLSLRSLNSPISEPIHGSYVLTGTMVANKQFYFDTGATAHLPYIIKWLGLAYSGNIMRTGGASDVGFSRSDLENYYKVLKDYNMQSVALYLYTGNIKLNADGSLPDSAKKKLTDYFRQYGSYFQYYEVDNEPGLFNRSKAVNLAIADWLNKEGKQIAPHLKTVAPGWAYWPAYKEDSCGNQRGDVKQCGDPDGWERDPAQRLELEKITDLTNGHSYGDSYVAKNGGSFTENLKTFQGSNDGLPKKMLVSEFGTSDTHVDDYHYGAKERTSAAFDRIMRAHIGYADMFVQHAAFFYNFSLFQFKNVNLKTHDPAKTEIYYTKEGEDSRVRIMRRLSLAYATHGAPLTYNLLNKSALADKLVYVRAVDTSKLAPLAGSDATSNKVLVNFVNFENTPQTVSVKVTMPKQTIYEGERFGDGNTYEEARRYVTGLQAKPELTFTETLAPGEAVQYILQPSSEVADEAPKSLTATAVRGTSVQLNWLESPGTGYDVFRAEGADNQLRQIASKVQATSYTDRALKEGVLYTYGVRVTGKTLLSAKTQITATGLVPLDRTGWKVSDNLNMSEKKLSYMIDGDLSTRWDSGKNMTSGEMVQIDMGSSHSLEAIEMDTSKSPYDYPRIYNIYVSEDGQNWQQITSGRGRKDVSMYPFAQTRGRYVRIVQTGTGGNFWSIHELQIYSRE
;
A
#
# COMPACT_ATOMS: atom_id res chain seq x y z
N MET A 1 -65.21 8.64 -1.01
CA MET A 1 -65.44 9.84 -0.18
C MET A 1 -64.41 10.91 -0.53
N ARG A 2 -64.84 12.18 -0.56
CA ARG A 2 -64.09 13.47 -0.67
C ARG A 2 -62.71 13.45 0.04
N LYS A 3 -61.65 14.21 -0.28
CA LYS A 3 -61.38 15.42 -1.11
C LYS A 3 -59.83 15.61 -1.16
N ARG A 4 -59.35 16.28 -2.23
CA ARG A 4 -58.17 17.18 -2.43
C ARG A 4 -57.30 17.50 -1.20
N GLY A 5 -55.98 17.70 -1.25
CA GLY A 5 -55.09 18.16 -2.32
C GLY A 5 -54.35 19.45 -1.90
N GLN A 6 -53.03 19.47 -2.10
CA GLN A 6 -52.08 20.59 -2.25
C GLN A 6 -51.35 21.30 -1.08
N GLU A 7 -50.07 21.48 -1.39
CA GLU A 7 -48.93 22.23 -0.82
C GLU A 7 -49.18 23.71 -0.46
N MET A 8 -48.36 24.28 0.45
CA MET A 8 -47.34 25.31 0.14
C MET A 8 -46.82 26.14 1.34
N SER A 9 -45.50 26.34 1.32
CA SER A 9 -44.71 27.57 1.57
C SER A 9 -44.47 28.16 2.97
N ILE A 10 -43.24 28.70 3.10
CA ILE A 10 -42.57 29.38 4.21
C ILE A 10 -42.95 30.88 4.24
N PRO A 11 -42.86 31.58 5.39
CA PRO A 11 -42.10 32.83 5.39
C PRO A 11 -41.26 33.13 6.65
N ARG A 12 -40.20 33.93 6.45
CA ARG A 12 -39.31 34.61 7.42
C ARG A 12 -39.98 35.82 8.10
N LYS A 13 -39.53 36.19 9.32
CA LYS A 13 -39.40 37.57 9.90
C LYS A 13 -38.68 37.44 11.28
N ALA A 14 -37.49 38.00 11.52
CA ALA A 14 -37.05 39.38 11.73
C ALA A 14 -37.08 39.85 13.21
N LEU A 15 -35.94 40.34 13.69
CA LEU A 15 -35.60 40.84 15.04
C LEU A 15 -36.18 42.22 15.39
N SER A 16 -36.25 42.49 16.70
CA SER A 16 -36.20 43.81 17.40
C SER A 16 -35.49 43.53 18.74
N LEU A 17 -34.40 44.15 19.21
CA LEU A 17 -33.85 45.52 19.22
C LEU A 17 -34.55 46.51 20.16
N THR A 18 -34.53 46.27 21.49
CA THR A 18 -34.27 47.33 22.48
C THR A 18 -34.01 46.77 23.88
N VAL A 19 -32.73 46.51 24.19
CA VAL A 19 -32.08 47.07 25.38
C VAL A 19 -30.71 47.55 24.89
N LEU A 20 -30.75 48.70 24.21
CA LEU A 20 -29.59 49.54 23.96
C LEU A 20 -29.44 50.46 25.20
N LEU A 21 -28.20 50.92 25.41
CA LEU A 21 -27.74 51.89 26.41
C LEU A 21 -27.27 51.32 27.75
N LYS A 22 -25.98 50.94 27.80
CA LYS A 22 -25.00 51.76 28.55
C LYS A 22 -23.75 51.98 27.68
N LEU A 23 -23.49 53.26 27.37
CA LEU A 23 -22.24 53.86 26.86
C LEU A 23 -21.08 53.52 27.82
N ALA A 24 -19.77 53.62 27.51
CA ALA A 24 -18.94 54.40 26.58
C ALA A 24 -17.60 53.62 26.41
N GLY A 25 -16.64 53.90 25.53
CA GLY A 25 -16.33 54.99 24.61
C GLY A 25 -15.04 54.61 23.85
N PHE A 26 -14.79 55.30 22.75
CA PHE A 26 -13.80 55.01 21.70
C PHE A 26 -12.49 55.81 21.90
N ILE A 27 -11.36 55.32 21.34
CA ILE A 27 -10.16 56.05 20.77
C ILE A 27 -8.76 55.92 21.45
N VAL A 28 -7.86 55.19 20.75
CA VAL A 28 -6.49 55.49 20.18
C VAL A 28 -5.24 55.86 21.05
N LEU A 29 -4.06 55.33 20.62
CA LEU A 29 -2.65 55.84 20.58
C LEU A 29 -1.56 55.30 21.55
N PHE A 30 -0.67 54.46 20.99
CA PHE A 30 0.82 54.51 20.89
C PHE A 30 1.75 55.04 22.04
N LEU A 31 2.72 54.18 22.40
CA LEU A 31 4.16 54.34 22.74
C LEU A 31 4.71 55.15 23.96
N LEU A 32 5.77 54.54 24.54
CA LEU A 32 6.98 55.08 25.25
C LEU A 32 6.89 55.42 26.76
N SER A 33 7.46 54.57 27.65
CA SER A 33 8.81 54.64 28.29
C SER A 33 8.85 55.57 29.52
N VAL A 34 9.39 55.25 30.70
CA VAL A 34 10.81 55.07 31.13
C VAL A 34 10.74 54.71 32.65
N SER A 35 11.16 53.52 33.10
CA SER A 35 12.47 53.14 33.70
C SER A 35 12.69 53.52 35.17
N PHE A 36 13.45 52.64 35.86
CA PHE A 36 14.46 52.83 36.94
C PHE A 36 14.32 51.69 37.98
N LEU A 37 15.33 50.93 38.44
CA LEU A 37 16.71 50.49 38.13
C LEU A 37 16.98 49.42 39.25
N GLY A 38 17.79 48.36 39.13
CA GLY A 38 18.83 48.07 38.17
C GLY A 38 19.44 46.65 38.27
N ASN A 39 20.43 46.53 37.39
CA ASN A 39 21.30 45.45 36.88
C ASN A 39 22.19 44.77 37.97
N GLU A 40 22.85 43.61 37.82
CA GLU A 40 23.58 43.01 36.69
C GLU A 40 23.70 41.47 36.79
N GLY A 41 23.78 40.81 35.63
CA GLY A 41 24.19 39.40 35.48
C GLY A 41 23.79 38.88 34.10
N ALA A 42 24.63 39.10 33.10
CA ALA A 42 24.35 38.89 31.67
C ALA A 42 23.88 37.47 31.31
N GLU A 43 22.71 37.37 30.66
CA GLU A 43 22.33 36.19 29.86
C GLU A 43 22.88 36.37 28.44
N GLU A 44 23.76 35.46 28.03
CA GLU A 44 24.11 35.25 26.61
C GLU A 44 22.88 34.74 25.83
N PRO A 45 22.72 35.11 24.55
CA PRO A 45 21.74 34.47 23.68
C PRO A 45 22.16 33.00 23.49
N GLY A 46 21.39 32.09 24.08
CA GLY A 46 21.55 30.65 23.92
C GLY A 46 21.59 30.28 22.44
N ASN A 47 22.79 29.95 21.99
CA ASN A 47 23.16 29.59 20.63
C ASN A 47 22.14 28.64 19.97
N SER A 48 21.67 29.06 18.81
CA SER A 48 20.90 28.32 17.82
C SER A 48 21.70 27.15 17.23
N ASN A 49 21.89 26.07 17.99
CA ASN A 49 22.49 24.83 17.48
C ASN A 49 21.45 23.85 16.92
N PHE A 50 20.52 24.33 16.10
CA PHE A 50 19.76 23.49 15.16
C PHE A 50 20.35 23.51 13.74
N SER A 51 21.49 24.17 13.51
CA SER A 51 22.02 24.41 12.16
C SER A 51 23.08 23.42 11.65
N THR A 52 23.44 22.35 12.38
CA THR A 52 24.56 21.48 11.98
C THR A 52 24.26 19.99 11.79
N ALA A 53 23.07 19.50 12.11
CA ALA A 53 22.80 18.04 12.09
C ALA A 53 22.06 17.50 10.85
N TYR A 54 21.50 18.36 9.98
CA TYR A 54 20.70 17.90 8.84
C TYR A 54 21.05 18.65 7.55
N LYS A 55 22.33 18.63 7.17
CA LYS A 55 22.70 18.82 5.75
C LYS A 55 22.49 17.51 5.02
N THR A 56 21.25 17.25 4.61
CA THR A 56 20.89 16.13 3.74
C THR A 56 20.51 16.59 2.34
N ALA A 57 20.97 17.77 1.90
CA ALA A 57 21.03 18.01 0.46
C ALA A 57 21.91 16.89 -0.13
N PRO A 58 21.39 16.06 -1.04
CA PRO A 58 22.22 15.10 -1.75
C PRO A 58 23.40 15.88 -2.33
N VAL A 59 24.63 15.41 -2.13
CA VAL A 59 25.76 15.96 -2.87
C VAL A 59 25.42 15.74 -4.34
N SER A 60 25.11 16.82 -5.07
CA SER A 60 24.78 16.72 -6.50
C SER A 60 25.89 15.90 -7.17
N PRO A 61 25.55 14.91 -8.02
CA PRO A 61 26.56 14.10 -8.67
C PRO A 61 27.59 15.00 -9.37
N PRO A 62 28.89 14.69 -9.26
CA PRO A 62 29.93 15.53 -9.85
C PRO A 62 29.74 15.66 -11.36
N GLY A 63 29.87 16.88 -11.86
CA GLY A 63 29.49 17.22 -13.22
C GLY A 63 29.85 18.65 -13.60
N LYS A 64 29.90 18.93 -14.91
CA LYS A 64 30.10 20.28 -15.43
C LYS A 64 28.73 20.94 -15.62
N ILE A 65 28.54 22.14 -15.07
CA ILE A 65 27.36 22.96 -15.36
C ILE A 65 27.38 23.30 -16.86
N ILE A 66 26.31 22.93 -17.55
CA ILE A 66 26.07 23.31 -18.94
C ILE A 66 25.48 24.71 -18.93
N TRP A 67 24.45 24.92 -18.10
CA TRP A 67 23.89 26.22 -17.83
C TRP A 67 23.21 26.28 -16.47
N GLN A 68 23.06 27.49 -15.94
CA GLN A 68 22.33 27.81 -14.72
C GLN A 68 21.53 29.10 -14.90
N LEU A 69 20.29 29.09 -14.39
CA LEU A 69 19.39 30.21 -14.31
C LEU A 69 19.17 30.54 -12.83
N GLY A 70 19.60 31.74 -12.45
CA GLY A 70 19.50 32.24 -11.09
C GLY A 70 20.54 31.69 -10.12
N THR A 71 20.48 32.15 -8.88
CA THR A 71 21.41 31.84 -7.80
C THR A 71 20.64 31.21 -6.65
N ARG A 72 21.17 30.12 -6.10
CA ARG A 72 20.62 29.48 -4.89
C ARG A 72 20.75 30.40 -3.67
N ASN A 73 19.79 31.28 -3.44
CA ASN A 73 19.82 32.30 -2.40
C ASN A 73 18.47 32.46 -1.68
N GLU A 74 17.58 31.48 -1.85
CA GLU A 74 16.25 31.44 -1.24
C GLU A 74 15.32 32.56 -1.73
N SER A 75 15.52 33.05 -2.95
CA SER A 75 14.77 34.18 -3.50
C SER A 75 14.58 34.06 -4.99
N SER A 76 13.34 34.21 -5.44
CA SER A 76 13.03 34.34 -6.87
C SER A 76 13.18 35.78 -7.37
N GLY A 77 13.80 36.67 -6.58
CA GLY A 77 13.80 38.11 -6.77
C GLY A 77 14.58 38.59 -7.98
N GLU A 78 15.44 37.77 -8.58
CA GLU A 78 16.16 38.07 -9.82
C GLU A 78 15.31 37.85 -11.08
N PHE A 79 14.27 37.03 -10.99
CA PHE A 79 13.37 36.70 -12.09
C PHE A 79 12.27 37.75 -12.30
N ALA A 80 11.53 37.62 -13.41
CA ALA A 80 10.23 38.25 -13.61
C ALA A 80 9.17 37.53 -12.75
N PRO A 81 8.26 38.26 -12.08
CA PRO A 81 7.14 37.62 -11.39
C PRO A 81 6.35 36.70 -12.33
N ARG A 82 6.05 35.46 -11.93
CA ARG A 82 5.42 34.42 -12.80
C ARG A 82 4.17 34.87 -13.58
N ASP A 83 3.40 35.80 -13.01
CA ASP A 83 2.13 36.27 -13.55
C ASP A 83 2.25 37.64 -14.26
N SER A 84 3.48 38.15 -14.47
CA SER A 84 3.71 39.42 -15.16
C SER A 84 3.79 39.24 -16.68
N SER A 85 3.44 40.29 -17.42
CA SER A 85 3.61 40.34 -18.87
C SER A 85 5.08 40.39 -19.33
N SER A 86 6.01 40.67 -18.40
CA SER A 86 7.45 40.70 -18.68
C SER A 86 8.09 39.31 -18.63
N ALA A 87 7.39 38.30 -18.12
CA ALA A 87 7.85 36.92 -18.10
C ALA A 87 7.76 36.30 -19.50
N GLY A 88 8.91 35.96 -20.08
CA GLY A 88 9.00 35.25 -21.34
C GLY A 88 8.70 33.77 -21.19
N SER A 89 8.15 33.15 -22.24
CA SER A 89 7.95 31.69 -22.33
C SER A 89 9.13 30.95 -22.97
N ALA A 90 10.18 31.67 -23.40
CA ALA A 90 11.35 31.11 -24.04
C ALA A 90 12.63 31.83 -23.61
N VAL A 91 13.71 31.07 -23.45
CA VAL A 91 15.04 31.53 -23.03
C VAL A 91 16.09 30.81 -23.88
N SER A 92 17.10 31.54 -24.34
CA SER A 92 18.28 30.96 -25.02
C SER A 92 19.49 31.05 -24.11
N MET A 93 20.16 29.92 -23.90
CA MET A 93 21.41 29.80 -23.14
C MET A 93 22.58 29.74 -24.13
N ASP A 94 23.07 30.92 -24.51
CA ASP A 94 24.27 31.07 -25.34
C ASP A 94 25.56 31.03 -24.50
N THR A 95 25.44 31.25 -23.19
CA THR A 95 26.46 31.19 -22.15
C THR A 95 26.03 30.26 -21.01
N SER A 96 26.93 29.95 -20.08
CA SER A 96 26.61 29.10 -18.92
C SER A 96 25.72 29.80 -17.89
N GLU A 97 25.72 31.13 -17.84
CA GLU A 97 24.90 31.95 -16.94
C GLU A 97 24.38 33.17 -17.69
N LEU A 98 23.23 33.70 -17.28
CA LEU A 98 22.66 34.95 -17.79
C LEU A 98 23.02 36.12 -16.88
N ASP A 99 23.05 37.32 -17.45
CA ASP A 99 23.15 38.54 -16.64
C ASP A 99 21.82 38.86 -15.94
N THR A 100 21.87 39.84 -15.03
CA THR A 100 20.70 40.24 -14.23
C THR A 100 19.56 40.82 -15.06
N GLY A 101 19.84 41.43 -16.22
CA GLY A 101 18.83 42.00 -17.11
C GLY A 101 18.09 40.92 -17.89
N ASP A 102 18.78 39.87 -18.31
CA ASP A 102 18.19 38.72 -19.00
C ASP A 102 17.44 37.79 -18.05
N LEU A 103 17.92 37.61 -16.81
CA LEU A 103 17.17 36.90 -15.76
C LEU A 103 15.82 37.56 -15.48
N LYS A 104 15.70 38.89 -15.62
CA LYS A 104 14.45 39.63 -15.50
C LYS A 104 13.44 39.37 -16.62
N LYS A 105 13.79 38.59 -17.63
CA LYS A 105 12.88 38.09 -18.68
C LYS A 105 12.48 36.63 -18.42
N VAL A 106 13.19 35.92 -17.56
CA VAL A 106 12.87 34.54 -17.17
C VAL A 106 11.81 34.59 -16.06
N PRO A 107 10.74 33.77 -16.13
CA PRO A 107 9.73 33.73 -15.08
C PRO A 107 10.29 33.20 -13.76
N SER A 108 9.71 33.64 -12.64
CA SER A 108 10.03 33.18 -11.29
C SER A 108 9.39 31.83 -10.95
N GLY A 109 8.73 31.19 -11.91
CA GLY A 109 7.92 29.98 -11.75
C GLY A 109 6.90 29.81 -12.88
N LEU A 110 6.18 28.69 -12.92
CA LEU A 110 5.08 28.49 -13.87
C LEU A 110 3.72 28.54 -13.20
N ASN A 111 2.69 28.84 -14.00
CA ASN A 111 1.29 28.86 -13.58
C ASN A 111 0.43 28.33 -14.72
N GLY A 112 -0.36 27.29 -14.44
CA GLY A 112 -1.21 26.62 -15.44
C GLY A 112 -2.18 27.56 -16.16
N LYS A 113 -2.57 28.68 -15.55
CA LYS A 113 -3.53 29.64 -16.13
C LYS A 113 -2.88 30.71 -17.00
N SER A 114 -1.76 31.28 -16.57
CA SER A 114 -1.16 32.50 -17.15
C SER A 114 0.11 32.22 -17.95
N LEU A 115 0.93 31.28 -17.50
CA LEU A 115 2.22 30.95 -18.10
C LEU A 115 2.52 29.45 -17.88
N PRO A 116 1.90 28.56 -18.69
CA PRO A 116 1.92 27.12 -18.44
C PRO A 116 3.21 26.43 -18.94
N GLU A 117 4.12 27.16 -19.58
CA GLU A 117 5.27 26.58 -20.26
C GLU A 117 6.47 27.53 -20.29
N LEU A 118 7.67 26.95 -20.14
CA LEU A 118 8.96 27.60 -20.37
C LEU A 118 9.82 26.70 -21.28
N ARG A 119 10.38 27.29 -22.34
CA ARG A 119 11.31 26.63 -23.27
C ARG A 119 12.72 27.18 -23.09
N ILE A 120 13.68 26.29 -22.86
CA ILE A 120 15.08 26.64 -22.67
C ILE A 120 15.87 26.03 -23.83
N SER A 121 16.41 26.86 -24.70
CA SER A 121 17.29 26.44 -25.80
C SER A 121 18.74 26.53 -25.35
N TYR A 122 19.56 25.53 -25.68
CA TYR A 122 20.99 25.51 -25.36
C TYR A 122 21.76 24.68 -26.39
N SER A 123 23.07 24.89 -26.51
CA SER A 123 23.88 24.15 -27.49
C SER A 123 24.87 23.19 -26.84
N LEU A 124 25.04 22.00 -27.43
CA LEU A 124 26.01 21.00 -27.03
C LEU A 124 27.04 20.76 -28.14
N THR A 125 28.32 20.85 -27.82
CA THR A 125 29.41 20.53 -28.77
C THR A 125 29.66 19.02 -28.89
N HIS A 126 29.29 18.26 -27.84
CA HIS A 126 29.27 16.80 -27.80
C HIS A 126 28.15 16.36 -26.86
N ILE A 127 27.67 15.12 -27.00
CA ILE A 127 26.66 14.55 -26.10
C ILE A 127 27.39 14.01 -24.85
N PRO A 128 27.01 14.41 -23.62
CA PRO A 128 27.59 13.83 -22.41
C PRO A 128 27.38 12.31 -22.31
N ASP A 129 28.45 11.57 -22.05
CA ASP A 129 28.46 10.08 -22.09
C ASP A 129 27.47 9.41 -21.15
N ASN A 130 27.16 10.07 -20.03
CA ASN A 130 26.26 9.57 -18.98
C ASN A 130 24.92 10.31 -18.95
N GLY A 131 24.64 11.18 -19.94
CA GLY A 131 23.48 12.06 -19.94
C GLY A 131 23.68 13.29 -19.05
N VAL A 132 22.57 13.95 -18.72
CA VAL A 132 22.55 15.20 -17.94
C VAL A 132 21.56 15.11 -16.79
N LEU A 133 21.77 15.92 -15.77
CA LEU A 133 20.85 16.09 -14.65
C LEU A 133 20.29 17.51 -14.71
N PHE A 134 18.97 17.60 -14.84
CA PHE A 134 18.21 18.83 -14.64
C PHE A 134 17.85 18.93 -13.16
N GLN A 135 18.15 20.06 -12.55
CA GLN A 135 17.85 20.33 -11.16
C GLN A 135 17.00 21.60 -11.07
N VAL A 136 15.93 21.55 -10.27
CA VAL A 136 15.07 22.71 -10.00
C VAL A 136 14.82 22.85 -8.52
N SER A 137 15.09 24.04 -8.00
CA SER A 137 14.94 24.37 -6.59
C SER A 137 13.63 25.11 -6.36
N ILE A 138 12.63 24.46 -5.77
CA ILE A 138 11.30 25.05 -5.55
C ILE A 138 11.26 25.83 -4.24
N LEU A 139 10.74 27.06 -4.30
CA LEU A 139 10.56 27.94 -3.15
C LEU A 139 9.17 27.83 -2.54
N ASP A 140 8.14 27.79 -3.38
CA ASP A 140 6.75 27.68 -2.96
C ASP A 140 5.91 27.01 -4.05
N ALA A 141 4.84 26.34 -3.64
CA ALA A 141 3.88 25.70 -4.53
C ALA A 141 2.52 25.58 -3.86
N TYR A 142 1.47 25.54 -4.67
CA TYR A 142 0.11 25.37 -4.16
C TYR A 142 -0.14 23.93 -3.67
N LYS A 143 -1.03 23.78 -2.68
CA LYS A 143 -1.41 22.49 -2.08
C LYS A 143 -2.13 21.50 -3.03
N SER A 144 -2.40 21.88 -4.27
CA SER A 144 -2.96 20.99 -5.30
C SER A 144 -1.95 19.93 -5.76
N VAL A 145 -0.68 20.08 -5.42
CA VAL A 145 0.44 19.28 -5.93
C VAL A 145 0.58 19.46 -7.45
N PRO A 146 1.05 20.64 -7.92
CA PRO A 146 1.33 20.88 -9.32
C PRO A 146 2.33 19.87 -9.91
N GLN A 147 2.22 19.64 -11.22
CA GLN A 147 3.09 18.72 -11.94
C GLN A 147 3.88 19.46 -13.01
N MET A 148 5.19 19.21 -13.08
CA MET A 148 6.07 19.74 -14.11
C MET A 148 6.54 18.60 -15.01
N ALA A 149 6.00 18.53 -16.23
CA ALA A 149 6.55 17.66 -17.26
C ALA A 149 7.76 18.32 -17.91
N ALA A 150 8.88 17.59 -17.95
CA ALA A 150 10.10 18.00 -18.63
C ALA A 150 10.25 17.21 -19.94
N PHE A 151 10.37 17.93 -21.05
CA PHE A 151 10.61 17.34 -22.36
C PHE A 151 11.98 17.77 -22.88
N SER A 152 12.83 16.80 -23.21
CA SER A 152 14.08 17.04 -23.93
C SER A 152 13.88 16.72 -25.40
N ASN A 153 14.04 17.72 -26.27
CA ASN A 153 13.84 17.59 -27.72
C ASN A 153 12.51 16.90 -28.08
N SER A 154 11.41 17.35 -27.47
CA SER A 154 10.04 16.79 -27.59
C SER A 154 9.84 15.37 -27.09
N GLN A 155 10.82 14.74 -26.44
CA GLN A 155 10.65 13.46 -25.74
C GLN A 155 10.44 13.70 -24.24
N LEU A 156 9.45 13.04 -23.62
CA LEU A 156 9.26 13.14 -22.17
C LEU A 156 10.47 12.54 -21.43
N SER A 157 11.10 13.34 -20.58
CA SER A 157 12.17 12.91 -19.69
C SER A 157 11.62 12.50 -18.32
N GLY A 158 10.52 13.11 -17.87
CA GLY A 158 9.83 12.75 -16.64
C GLY A 158 8.81 13.80 -16.21
N ILE A 159 8.09 13.53 -15.12
CA ILE A 159 7.11 14.45 -14.54
C ILE A 159 7.45 14.65 -13.06
N ILE A 160 7.82 15.85 -12.65
CA ILE A 160 8.12 16.17 -11.26
C ILE A 160 6.80 16.47 -10.52
N GLN A 161 6.57 15.76 -9.41
CA GLN A 161 5.45 16.01 -8.50
C GLN A 161 5.88 17.05 -7.46
N ILE A 162 5.31 18.25 -7.50
CA ILE A 162 5.75 19.36 -6.66
C ILE A 162 4.79 19.50 -5.48
N ALA A 163 5.20 19.03 -4.31
CA ALA A 163 4.43 19.24 -3.10
C ALA A 163 4.54 20.71 -2.63
N GLY A 164 3.46 21.24 -2.09
CA GLY A 164 3.37 22.63 -1.67
C GLY A 164 2.38 22.85 -0.54
N VAL A 165 2.57 23.94 0.20
CA VAL A 165 1.74 24.30 1.37
C VAL A 165 1.02 25.63 1.20
N ALA A 166 1.21 26.35 0.09
CA ALA A 166 0.42 27.53 -0.19
C ALA A 166 -1.07 27.17 -0.30
N GLY A 167 -1.93 27.99 0.32
CA GLY A 167 -3.37 27.75 0.41
C GLY A 167 -3.79 26.82 1.55
N THR A 168 -2.86 26.30 2.36
CA THR A 168 -3.18 25.58 3.62
C THR A 168 -3.37 26.53 4.80
N GLY A 169 -2.72 27.70 4.76
CA GLY A 169 -2.62 28.60 5.92
C GLY A 169 -1.57 28.14 6.95
N SER A 170 -0.65 27.24 6.56
CA SER A 170 0.60 26.96 7.29
C SER A 170 1.39 28.25 7.52
N GLY A 171 2.00 28.37 8.70
CA GLY A 171 2.95 29.45 9.01
C GLY A 171 4.39 29.12 8.63
N TYR A 172 4.61 27.96 8.01
CA TYR A 172 5.93 27.45 7.62
C TYR A 172 5.94 27.09 6.14
N ASP A 173 7.03 27.45 5.48
CA ASP A 173 7.27 27.17 4.07
C ASP A 173 7.80 25.74 3.85
N PHE A 174 7.58 25.21 2.65
CA PHE A 174 8.23 23.98 2.18
C PHE A 174 9.02 24.25 0.91
N ARG A 175 10.34 24.16 1.04
CA ARG A 175 11.28 24.27 -0.07
C ARG A 175 11.91 22.92 -0.34
N LYS A 176 12.08 22.58 -1.61
CA LYS A 176 12.69 21.31 -2.02
C LYS A 176 13.33 21.41 -3.41
N THR A 177 14.52 20.86 -3.53
CA THR A 177 15.23 20.62 -4.77
C THR A 177 14.76 19.31 -5.37
N TYR A 178 14.42 19.32 -6.65
CA TYR A 178 14.05 18.13 -7.40
C TYR A 178 15.05 17.88 -8.53
N ASP A 179 15.43 16.62 -8.69
CA ASP A 179 16.37 16.15 -9.70
C ASP A 179 15.65 15.37 -10.78
N LEU A 180 16.05 15.57 -12.04
CA LEU A 180 15.54 14.83 -13.19
C LEU A 180 16.67 14.42 -14.11
N TYR A 181 16.84 13.11 -14.26
CA TYR A 181 17.79 12.51 -15.18
C TYR A 181 17.27 12.56 -16.62
N ILE A 182 18.05 13.17 -17.50
CA ILE A 182 17.79 13.17 -18.94
C ILE A 182 18.85 12.27 -19.60
N PRO A 183 18.45 11.12 -20.15
CA PRO A 183 19.38 10.18 -20.75
C PRO A 183 19.95 10.73 -22.05
N LYS A 184 21.18 10.34 -22.38
CA LYS A 184 21.91 10.87 -23.56
C LYS A 184 21.18 10.63 -24.88
N GLU A 185 20.34 9.60 -24.95
CA GLU A 185 19.54 9.23 -26.12
C GLU A 185 18.43 10.23 -26.44
N GLN A 186 18.15 11.17 -25.52
CA GLN A 186 17.26 12.32 -25.71
C GLN A 186 18.01 13.60 -26.14
N LEU A 187 19.35 13.60 -26.12
CA LEU A 187 20.18 14.76 -26.46
C LEU A 187 20.72 14.65 -27.89
N LYS A 188 21.15 15.79 -28.44
CA LYS A 188 21.80 15.87 -29.76
C LYS A 188 22.94 16.88 -29.77
N ILE A 189 23.87 16.75 -30.72
CA ILE A 189 24.88 17.78 -30.99
C ILE A 189 24.19 19.01 -31.61
N GLY A 190 24.65 20.20 -31.26
CA GLY A 190 24.04 21.47 -31.66
C GLY A 190 22.93 21.90 -30.71
N THR A 191 21.91 22.57 -31.25
CA THR A 191 20.81 23.16 -30.46
C THR A 191 19.89 22.08 -29.89
N ASN A 192 19.69 22.10 -28.58
CA ASN A 192 18.75 21.28 -27.83
C ASN A 192 17.66 22.19 -27.22
N GLU A 193 16.48 21.63 -26.99
CA GLU A 193 15.41 22.28 -26.23
C GLU A 193 15.10 21.45 -24.97
N LEU A 194 15.04 22.13 -23.82
CA LEU A 194 14.36 21.64 -22.61
C LEU A 194 13.07 22.44 -22.43
N LYS A 195 11.93 21.77 -22.55
CA LYS A 195 10.61 22.36 -22.33
C LYS A 195 10.04 21.90 -21.00
N LEU A 196 9.74 22.85 -20.13
CA LEU A 196 9.08 22.64 -18.84
C LEU A 196 7.61 23.03 -18.98
N LYS A 197 6.69 22.13 -18.63
CA LYS A 197 5.25 22.33 -18.84
C LYS A 197 4.45 21.97 -17.60
N VAL A 198 3.50 22.83 -17.24
CA VAL A 198 2.47 22.55 -16.23
C VAL A 198 1.51 21.48 -16.77
N VAL A 199 1.31 20.42 -16.00
CA VAL A 199 0.40 19.32 -16.35
C VAL A 199 -0.67 19.16 -15.27
N ARG A 200 -1.92 18.96 -15.70
CA ARG A 200 -3.06 18.71 -14.82
C ARG A 200 -3.04 17.28 -14.30
N SER A 201 -3.72 17.05 -13.18
CA SER A 201 -4.16 15.68 -12.89
C SER A 201 -5.01 15.18 -14.06
N MET A 202 -4.84 13.91 -14.45
CA MET A 202 -5.57 13.32 -15.58
C MET A 202 -7.09 13.33 -15.40
N TYR A 203 -7.56 13.47 -14.16
CA TYR A 203 -8.98 13.54 -13.80
C TYR A 203 -9.52 14.96 -13.77
N ALA A 204 -8.64 15.95 -13.59
CA ALA A 204 -8.99 17.34 -13.36
C ALA A 204 -9.39 18.06 -14.65
N SER A 205 -10.14 19.15 -14.49
CA SER A 205 -10.50 20.05 -15.60
C SER A 205 -9.59 21.28 -15.63
N SER A 206 -9.82 22.20 -16.57
CA SER A 206 -9.14 23.51 -16.58
C SER A 206 -9.39 24.35 -15.31
N ALA A 207 -10.34 23.97 -14.45
CA ALA A 207 -10.52 24.61 -13.15
C ALA A 207 -9.29 24.49 -12.24
N GLU A 208 -8.47 23.43 -12.41
CA GLU A 208 -7.23 23.20 -11.66
C GLU A 208 -6.09 24.17 -12.05
N ASP A 209 -6.15 24.81 -13.23
CA ASP A 209 -5.05 25.62 -13.78
C ASP A 209 -4.62 26.75 -12.84
N GLN A 210 -5.60 27.43 -12.24
CA GLN A 210 -5.34 28.53 -11.30
C GLN A 210 -4.67 28.08 -9.99
N TYR A 211 -4.72 26.78 -9.71
CA TYR A 211 -4.12 26.15 -8.55
C TYR A 211 -2.86 25.38 -8.91
N SER A 212 -2.45 25.35 -10.18
CA SER A 212 -1.30 24.60 -10.65
C SER A 212 -0.13 25.55 -10.87
N TRP A 213 0.49 26.00 -9.78
CA TRP A 213 1.60 26.95 -9.82
C TRP A 213 2.66 26.66 -8.78
N TRP A 214 3.89 27.08 -9.08
CA TRP A 214 5.04 27.08 -8.16
C TRP A 214 5.95 28.28 -8.45
N THR A 215 6.93 28.50 -7.58
CA THR A 215 8.07 29.40 -7.81
C THR A 215 9.38 28.66 -7.55
N TRP A 216 10.46 29.14 -8.16
CA TRP A 216 11.79 28.56 -8.03
C TRP A 216 12.85 29.58 -7.61
N ASP A 217 13.90 29.06 -6.99
CA ASP A 217 15.12 29.76 -6.59
C ASP A 217 16.13 29.74 -7.75
N ASP A 218 16.39 28.55 -8.29
CA ASP A 218 17.27 28.36 -9.43
C ASP A 218 16.86 27.13 -10.26
N LEU A 219 17.36 27.11 -11.50
CA LEU A 219 17.33 25.95 -12.38
C LEU A 219 18.72 25.71 -12.94
N SER A 220 19.16 24.46 -13.04
CA SER A 220 20.43 24.14 -13.67
C SER A 220 20.39 22.86 -14.47
N LEU A 221 21.27 22.77 -15.46
CA LEU A 221 21.55 21.56 -16.21
C LEU A 221 23.03 21.26 -16.12
N ARG A 222 23.38 20.03 -15.73
CA ARG A 222 24.77 19.59 -15.61
C ARG A 222 25.01 18.27 -16.33
N SER A 223 26.20 18.12 -16.92
CA SER A 223 26.66 16.83 -17.44
C SER A 223 27.05 15.90 -16.30
N LEU A 224 26.80 14.60 -16.44
CA LEU A 224 27.20 13.61 -15.43
C LEU A 224 28.57 13.02 -15.74
N ASN A 225 29.50 13.04 -14.76
CA ASN A 225 30.84 12.45 -14.92
C ASN A 225 30.85 10.93 -14.78
N SER A 226 29.79 10.34 -14.22
CA SER A 226 29.60 8.89 -14.08
C SER A 226 28.14 8.51 -14.34
N PRO A 227 27.84 7.25 -14.69
CA PRO A 227 26.47 6.76 -14.78
C PRO A 227 25.69 7.02 -13.49
N ILE A 228 24.42 7.43 -13.60
CA ILE A 228 23.53 7.57 -12.44
C ILE A 228 23.13 6.18 -11.93
N SER A 229 22.97 6.03 -10.62
CA SER A 229 22.51 4.77 -10.02
C SER A 229 21.01 4.53 -10.17
N GLU A 230 20.24 5.57 -10.53
CA GLU A 230 18.78 5.52 -10.65
C GLU A 230 18.23 6.52 -11.69
N PRO A 231 17.22 6.15 -12.50
CA PRO A 231 16.46 7.12 -13.30
C PRO A 231 15.52 7.99 -12.43
N ILE A 232 16.07 9.00 -11.74
CA ILE A 232 15.31 9.95 -10.90
C ILE A 232 14.60 10.98 -11.79
N HIS A 233 13.35 11.34 -11.47
CA HIS A 233 12.57 12.42 -12.11
C HIS A 233 11.65 13.15 -11.13
N GLY A 234 12.25 13.58 -10.03
CA GLY A 234 11.62 14.23 -8.89
C GLY A 234 12.41 13.89 -7.63
N SER A 235 12.04 12.82 -6.95
CA SER A 235 12.71 12.32 -5.75
C SER A 235 12.87 10.80 -5.81
N TYR A 236 13.90 10.30 -5.14
CA TYR A 236 14.01 8.87 -4.84
C TYR A 236 12.99 8.56 -3.74
N VAL A 237 11.97 7.77 -4.07
CA VAL A 237 10.89 7.43 -3.13
C VAL A 237 10.64 5.94 -3.10
N LEU A 238 10.27 5.43 -1.94
CA LEU A 238 9.89 4.03 -1.77
C LEU A 238 8.43 3.92 -1.37
N THR A 239 7.72 2.94 -1.91
CA THR A 239 6.31 2.74 -1.56
C THR A 239 5.93 1.28 -1.42
N GLY A 240 4.77 1.03 -0.85
CA GLY A 240 4.16 -0.29 -0.85
C GLY A 240 2.82 -0.29 -0.14
N THR A 241 2.45 -1.42 0.45
CA THR A 241 1.17 -1.62 1.16
C THR A 241 1.36 -2.58 2.34
N MET A 242 0.27 -2.95 3.01
CA MET A 242 0.20 -4.08 3.93
C MET A 242 -0.65 -5.20 3.32
N VAL A 243 -0.13 -6.43 3.29
CA VAL A 243 -0.88 -7.62 2.91
C VAL A 243 -1.13 -8.46 4.15
N ALA A 244 -2.36 -8.43 4.65
CA ALA A 244 -2.77 -9.18 5.83
C ALA A 244 -4.13 -9.83 5.59
N ASN A 245 -4.31 -11.05 6.10
CA ASN A 245 -5.60 -11.71 6.10
C ASN A 245 -6.48 -11.12 7.20
N LYS A 246 -7.79 -11.01 6.96
CA LYS A 246 -8.76 -10.42 7.91
C LYS A 246 -8.22 -9.14 8.57
N GLN A 247 -7.60 -8.28 7.75
CA GLN A 247 -7.01 -6.98 8.08
C GLN A 247 -5.72 -7.00 8.93
N PHE A 248 -5.50 -8.00 9.79
CA PHE A 248 -4.41 -7.95 10.79
C PHE A 248 -3.56 -9.23 10.92
N TYR A 249 -3.88 -10.31 10.19
CA TYR A 249 -3.21 -11.60 10.36
C TYR A 249 -2.18 -11.86 9.26
N PHE A 250 -0.91 -11.98 9.67
CA PHE A 250 0.20 -12.48 8.88
C PHE A 250 0.25 -14.01 9.00
N ASP A 251 -0.69 -14.64 8.31
CA ASP A 251 -0.87 -16.09 8.22
C ASP A 251 -0.52 -16.63 6.83
N THR A 252 -0.66 -17.93 6.63
CA THR A 252 -0.35 -18.60 5.35
C THR A 252 -1.13 -18.04 4.16
N GLY A 253 -2.34 -17.48 4.39
CA GLY A 253 -3.11 -16.80 3.36
C GLY A 253 -2.45 -15.50 2.94
N ALA A 254 -2.06 -14.66 3.90
CA ALA A 254 -1.31 -13.43 3.62
C ALA A 254 0.02 -13.72 2.91
N THR A 255 0.79 -14.70 3.38
CA THR A 255 2.06 -15.13 2.76
C THR A 255 1.87 -15.62 1.33
N ALA A 256 0.81 -16.40 1.06
CA ALA A 256 0.51 -16.90 -0.29
C ALA A 256 0.11 -15.79 -1.28
N HIS A 257 -0.60 -14.76 -0.80
CA HIS A 257 -1.01 -13.62 -1.64
C HIS A 257 0.09 -12.60 -1.85
N LEU A 258 1.05 -12.49 -0.93
CA LEU A 258 2.08 -11.45 -0.94
C LEU A 258 2.81 -11.33 -2.30
N PRO A 259 3.36 -12.41 -2.91
CA PRO A 259 4.02 -12.33 -4.23
C PRO A 259 3.14 -11.78 -5.34
N TYR A 260 1.85 -12.13 -5.33
CA TYR A 260 0.88 -11.73 -6.34
C TYR A 260 0.65 -10.23 -6.26
N ILE A 261 0.41 -9.73 -5.04
CA ILE A 261 0.13 -8.32 -4.80
C ILE A 261 1.33 -7.43 -5.12
N ILE A 262 2.53 -7.77 -4.64
CA ILE A 262 3.71 -6.91 -4.85
C ILE A 262 4.16 -6.86 -6.32
N LYS A 263 3.98 -7.94 -7.08
CA LYS A 263 4.23 -7.94 -8.53
C LYS A 263 3.17 -7.14 -9.28
N TRP A 264 1.90 -7.33 -8.93
CA TRP A 264 0.80 -6.65 -9.63
C TRP A 264 0.76 -5.15 -9.37
N LEU A 265 1.18 -4.70 -8.19
CA LEU A 265 1.35 -3.26 -7.90
C LEU A 265 2.67 -2.69 -8.47
N GLY A 266 3.57 -3.52 -8.99
CA GLY A 266 4.85 -3.10 -9.54
C GLY A 266 5.89 -2.70 -8.49
N LEU A 267 5.80 -3.28 -7.29
CA LEU A 267 6.64 -2.96 -6.14
C LEU A 267 7.86 -3.89 -6.03
N ALA A 268 7.72 -5.13 -6.52
CA ALA A 268 8.72 -6.17 -6.40
C ALA A 268 10.09 -5.79 -7.00
N TYR A 269 11.14 -6.40 -6.47
CA TYR A 269 12.51 -6.42 -6.99
C TYR A 269 13.27 -5.09 -6.96
N SER A 270 12.67 -4.04 -6.41
CA SER A 270 13.20 -2.67 -6.44
C SER A 270 13.55 -2.08 -5.07
N GLY A 271 13.51 -2.87 -3.99
CA GLY A 271 13.84 -2.37 -2.65
C GLY A 271 12.72 -1.55 -2.00
N ASN A 272 11.52 -1.59 -2.57
CA ASN A 272 10.32 -0.96 -2.02
C ASN A 272 9.97 -1.49 -0.62
N ILE A 273 9.08 -0.79 0.08
CA ILE A 273 8.81 -1.04 1.51
C ILE A 273 7.39 -1.53 1.77
N MET A 274 7.27 -2.55 2.60
CA MET A 274 5.99 -3.06 3.10
C MET A 274 5.84 -2.75 4.59
N ARG A 275 4.61 -2.57 5.06
CA ARG A 275 4.32 -2.52 6.49
C ARG A 275 3.94 -3.90 7.00
N THR A 276 4.61 -4.34 8.05
CA THR A 276 4.40 -5.62 8.72
C THR A 276 4.00 -5.38 10.16
N GLY A 277 2.83 -5.88 10.54
CA GLY A 277 2.28 -5.77 11.88
C GLY A 277 2.50 -7.02 12.73
N GLY A 278 1.56 -7.25 13.63
CA GLY A 278 1.53 -8.43 14.50
C GLY A 278 1.50 -8.06 15.98
N ALA A 279 0.54 -7.21 16.36
CA ALA A 279 0.42 -6.66 17.70
C ALA A 279 0.53 -7.74 18.78
N SER A 280 1.35 -7.48 19.80
CA SER A 280 1.77 -8.45 20.83
C SER A 280 0.64 -8.96 21.75
N ASP A 281 -0.56 -8.38 21.63
CA ASP A 281 -1.78 -8.72 22.36
C ASP A 281 -2.83 -9.40 21.48
N VAL A 282 -2.60 -9.50 20.16
CA VAL A 282 -3.46 -10.24 19.23
C VAL A 282 -2.86 -11.62 18.98
N GLY A 283 -3.48 -12.65 19.55
CA GLY A 283 -3.09 -14.05 19.36
C GLY A 283 -3.15 -14.48 17.89
N PHE A 284 -2.21 -15.32 17.46
CA PHE A 284 -2.08 -15.84 16.08
C PHE A 284 -1.88 -14.81 14.94
N SER A 285 -1.84 -13.50 15.22
CA SER A 285 -1.59 -12.45 14.22
C SER A 285 -0.28 -12.61 13.45
N ARG A 286 0.67 -13.39 13.96
CA ARG A 286 1.99 -13.66 13.38
C ARG A 286 2.25 -15.14 13.08
N SER A 287 1.19 -15.91 12.84
CA SER A 287 1.29 -17.37 12.70
C SER A 287 2.19 -17.85 11.56
N ASP A 288 2.45 -17.01 10.55
CA ASP A 288 3.36 -17.32 9.43
C ASP A 288 4.31 -16.15 9.08
N LEU A 289 4.54 -15.22 10.03
CA LEU A 289 5.28 -13.98 9.78
C LEU A 289 6.74 -14.21 9.32
N GLU A 290 7.39 -15.29 9.79
CA GLU A 290 8.76 -15.60 9.35
C GLU A 290 8.83 -15.90 7.84
N ASN A 291 7.87 -16.69 7.33
CA ASN A 291 7.80 -17.01 5.90
C ASN A 291 7.38 -15.78 5.09
N TYR A 292 6.49 -14.94 5.62
CA TYR A 292 6.17 -13.64 5.03
C TYR A 292 7.44 -12.79 4.83
N TYR A 293 8.31 -12.69 5.85
CA TYR A 293 9.59 -11.99 5.72
C TYR A 293 10.56 -12.64 4.72
N LYS A 294 10.62 -13.97 4.66
CA LYS A 294 11.42 -14.67 3.64
C LYS A 294 10.94 -14.34 2.23
N VAL A 295 9.62 -14.29 2.01
CA VAL A 295 9.05 -13.84 0.74
C VAL A 295 9.44 -12.39 0.45
N LEU A 296 9.34 -11.47 1.41
CA LEU A 296 9.83 -10.10 1.19
C LEU A 296 11.31 -10.07 0.77
N LYS A 297 12.16 -10.88 1.40
CA LYS A 297 13.57 -11.02 1.02
C LYS A 297 13.73 -11.56 -0.42
N ASP A 298 13.02 -12.62 -0.80
CA ASP A 298 13.10 -13.23 -2.14
C ASP A 298 12.70 -12.25 -3.26
N TYR A 299 11.83 -11.30 -2.94
CA TYR A 299 11.36 -10.26 -3.86
C TYR A 299 12.08 -8.91 -3.67
N ASN A 300 13.20 -8.86 -2.95
CA ASN A 300 13.97 -7.63 -2.67
C ASN A 300 13.07 -6.49 -2.13
N MET A 301 12.36 -6.76 -1.04
CA MET A 301 11.49 -5.80 -0.36
C MET A 301 12.02 -5.48 1.05
N GLN A 302 11.93 -4.22 1.42
CA GLN A 302 12.15 -3.73 2.77
C GLN A 302 10.88 -3.87 3.62
N SER A 303 11.04 -3.76 4.94
CA SER A 303 9.91 -3.80 5.88
C SER A 303 10.03 -2.80 7.02
N VAL A 304 8.88 -2.20 7.37
CA VAL A 304 8.66 -1.52 8.66
C VAL A 304 7.82 -2.40 9.57
N ALA A 305 8.39 -2.74 10.73
CA ALA A 305 7.76 -3.58 11.75
C ALA A 305 6.96 -2.74 12.75
N LEU A 306 5.75 -3.21 13.10
CA LEU A 306 4.93 -2.73 14.21
C LEU A 306 4.50 -3.94 15.05
N TYR A 307 5.07 -4.09 16.24
CA TYR A 307 4.88 -5.30 17.04
C TYR A 307 4.27 -5.05 18.42
N LEU A 308 4.81 -4.11 19.19
CA LEU A 308 4.48 -4.01 20.61
C LEU A 308 3.18 -3.24 20.83
N TYR A 309 2.23 -3.84 21.56
CA TYR A 309 0.99 -3.16 21.95
C TYR A 309 1.26 -2.30 23.18
N THR A 310 1.41 -0.99 22.96
CA THR A 310 1.89 -0.04 23.97
C THR A 310 0.88 0.23 25.08
N GLY A 311 -0.41 0.14 24.79
CA GLY A 311 -1.48 0.49 25.75
C GLY A 311 -1.60 -0.41 26.99
N ASN A 312 -0.98 -1.60 26.96
CA ASN A 312 -0.98 -2.52 28.09
C ASN A 312 0.29 -2.42 28.95
N ILE A 313 1.19 -1.48 28.63
CA ILE A 313 2.47 -1.36 29.31
C ILE A 313 2.35 -0.35 30.44
N LYS A 314 2.74 -0.79 31.64
CA LYS A 314 3.01 0.08 32.77
C LYS A 314 4.52 0.14 32.96
N LEU A 315 5.08 1.35 32.98
CA LEU A 315 6.50 1.55 33.22
C LEU A 315 6.85 1.22 34.68
N ASN A 316 8.12 0.89 34.89
CA ASN A 316 8.70 0.84 36.22
C ASN A 316 8.74 2.26 36.83
N ALA A 317 8.94 2.35 38.15
CA ALA A 317 8.99 3.64 38.84
C ALA A 317 10.12 4.57 38.34
N ASP A 318 11.18 4.00 37.77
CA ASP A 318 12.30 4.72 37.15
C ASP A 318 12.03 5.15 35.69
N GLY A 319 10.83 4.89 35.17
CA GLY A 319 10.45 5.18 33.78
C GLY A 319 10.91 4.14 32.75
N SER A 320 11.62 3.08 33.17
CA SER A 320 12.07 2.04 32.25
C SER A 320 10.97 1.03 31.90
N LEU A 321 11.16 0.33 30.77
CA LEU A 321 10.26 -0.77 30.39
C LEU A 321 10.31 -1.92 31.43
N PRO A 322 9.16 -2.53 31.77
CA PRO A 322 9.13 -3.72 32.60
C PRO A 322 9.77 -4.91 31.86
N ASP A 323 10.27 -5.89 32.62
CA ASP A 323 10.98 -7.06 32.07
C ASP A 323 10.14 -7.86 31.08
N SER A 324 8.82 -7.91 31.28
CA SER A 324 7.89 -8.57 30.36
C SER A 324 7.85 -7.90 28.98
N ALA A 325 7.88 -6.57 28.92
CA ALA A 325 7.91 -5.81 27.67
C ALA A 325 9.29 -5.93 26.99
N LYS A 326 10.38 -5.79 27.77
CA LYS A 326 11.76 -6.01 27.29
C LYS A 326 11.92 -7.41 26.70
N LYS A 327 11.39 -8.44 27.38
CA LYS A 327 11.44 -9.82 26.90
C LYS A 327 10.67 -9.99 25.58
N LYS A 328 9.45 -9.47 25.48
CA LYS A 328 8.66 -9.52 24.22
C LYS A 328 9.42 -8.89 23.06
N LEU A 329 9.98 -7.70 23.25
CA LEU A 329 10.79 -7.02 22.24
C LEU A 329 12.06 -7.82 21.88
N THR A 330 12.80 -8.28 22.89
CA THR A 330 14.03 -9.07 22.69
C THR A 330 13.74 -10.35 21.91
N ASP A 331 12.70 -11.09 22.27
CA ASP A 331 12.29 -12.32 21.58
C ASP A 331 11.93 -12.03 20.12
N TYR A 332 11.17 -10.96 19.87
CA TYR A 332 10.82 -10.53 18.51
C TYR A 332 12.05 -10.15 17.68
N PHE A 333 12.97 -9.36 18.24
CA PHE A 333 14.19 -8.95 17.55
C PHE A 333 15.15 -10.11 17.28
N ARG A 334 15.28 -11.06 18.22
CA ARG A 334 16.08 -12.28 17.99
C ARG A 334 15.49 -13.16 16.89
N GLN A 335 14.17 -13.20 16.78
CA GLN A 335 13.50 -14.02 15.78
C GLN A 335 13.47 -13.34 14.39
N TYR A 336 13.20 -12.03 14.33
CA TYR A 336 12.88 -11.33 13.09
C TYR A 336 13.80 -10.16 12.75
N GLY A 337 14.68 -9.72 13.65
CA GLY A 337 15.48 -8.50 13.51
C GLY A 337 16.38 -8.47 12.28
N SER A 338 16.76 -9.63 11.75
CA SER A 338 17.51 -9.74 10.50
C SER A 338 16.66 -9.50 9.24
N TYR A 339 15.35 -9.42 9.31
CA TYR A 339 14.50 -9.31 8.11
C TYR A 339 14.03 -7.88 7.81
N PHE A 340 13.79 -7.06 8.83
CA PHE A 340 13.25 -5.71 8.67
C PHE A 340 14.30 -4.62 8.89
N GLN A 341 14.10 -3.47 8.25
CA GLN A 341 15.01 -2.33 8.28
C GLN A 341 14.51 -1.25 9.23
N TYR A 342 13.19 -1.17 9.40
CA TYR A 342 12.53 -0.11 10.15
C TYR A 342 11.64 -0.69 11.25
N TYR A 343 11.52 0.03 12.37
CA TYR A 343 10.56 -0.29 13.43
C TYR A 343 9.78 0.96 13.83
N GLU A 344 8.47 0.90 13.66
CA GLU A 344 7.51 1.93 14.06
C GLU A 344 7.25 1.82 15.56
N VAL A 345 7.52 2.91 16.30
CA VAL A 345 7.44 2.91 17.77
C VAL A 345 6.04 2.58 18.28
N ASP A 346 5.00 3.14 17.65
CA ASP A 346 3.60 2.95 18.01
C ASP A 346 2.69 3.39 16.85
N ASN A 347 1.43 2.98 16.89
CA ASN A 347 0.42 3.32 15.89
C ASN A 347 -0.60 4.29 16.50
N GLU A 348 -0.64 5.53 16.00
CA GLU A 348 -1.64 6.57 16.34
C GLU A 348 -1.87 6.72 17.86
N PRO A 349 -0.79 7.01 18.64
CA PRO A 349 -0.84 6.92 20.08
C PRO A 349 -1.90 7.83 20.73
N GLY A 350 -2.17 9.02 20.18
CA GLY A 350 -3.22 9.92 20.63
C GLY A 350 -4.62 9.34 20.42
N LEU A 351 -4.88 8.76 19.23
CA LEU A 351 -6.18 8.15 18.91
C LEU A 351 -6.50 6.95 19.82
N PHE A 352 -5.47 6.16 20.17
CA PHE A 352 -5.60 4.96 20.99
C PHE A 352 -5.29 5.16 22.48
N ASN A 353 -5.22 6.42 22.93
CA ASN A 353 -4.96 6.79 24.32
C ASN A 353 -3.69 6.13 24.91
N ARG A 354 -2.57 6.24 24.19
CA ARG A 354 -1.25 5.69 24.55
C ARG A 354 -0.37 6.74 25.22
N SER A 355 0.48 6.28 26.13
CA SER A 355 1.37 7.13 26.92
C SER A 355 2.62 7.53 26.13
N LYS A 356 2.93 8.84 26.15
CA LYS A 356 4.18 9.41 25.63
C LYS A 356 5.39 8.79 26.32
N ALA A 357 5.32 8.60 27.64
CA ALA A 357 6.43 8.02 28.41
C ALA A 357 6.74 6.58 27.96
N VAL A 358 5.71 5.78 27.67
CA VAL A 358 5.89 4.41 27.14
C VAL A 358 6.56 4.44 25.76
N ASN A 359 6.11 5.35 24.88
CA ASN A 359 6.71 5.53 23.57
C ASN A 359 8.19 5.92 23.65
N LEU A 360 8.55 6.85 24.53
CA LEU A 360 9.94 7.24 24.80
C LEU A 360 10.78 6.07 25.31
N ALA A 361 10.25 5.27 26.25
CA ALA A 361 10.93 4.11 26.79
C ALA A 361 11.15 3.00 25.74
N ILE A 362 10.21 2.81 24.81
CA ILE A 362 10.37 1.90 23.67
C ILE A 362 11.45 2.42 22.73
N ALA A 363 11.41 3.69 22.35
CA ALA A 363 12.42 4.29 21.48
C ALA A 363 13.83 4.23 22.10
N ASP A 364 13.96 4.45 23.41
CA ASP A 364 15.23 4.29 24.14
C ASP A 364 15.74 2.84 24.08
N TRP A 365 14.86 1.86 24.33
CA TRP A 365 15.20 0.45 24.24
C TRP A 365 15.62 0.06 22.81
N LEU A 366 14.90 0.52 21.78
CA LEU A 366 15.24 0.25 20.38
C LEU A 366 16.64 0.77 20.03
N ASN A 367 16.99 1.97 20.51
CA ASN A 367 18.28 2.58 20.23
C ASN A 367 19.45 1.95 21.02
N LYS A 368 19.21 1.47 22.25
CA LYS A 368 20.26 0.88 23.09
C LYS A 368 20.41 -0.62 22.89
N GLU A 369 19.32 -1.37 23.01
CA GLU A 369 19.31 -2.84 22.98
C GLU A 369 18.90 -3.38 21.60
N GLY A 370 17.87 -2.78 20.98
CA GLY A 370 17.40 -3.19 19.65
C GLY A 370 18.51 -3.12 18.60
N LYS A 371 19.27 -2.01 18.56
CA LYS A 371 20.42 -1.81 17.67
C LYS A 371 21.64 -2.69 18.01
N GLN A 372 21.73 -3.28 19.21
CA GLN A 372 22.75 -4.31 19.47
C GLN A 372 22.39 -5.63 18.79
N ILE A 373 21.09 -5.97 18.74
CA ILE A 373 20.59 -7.20 18.10
C ILE A 373 20.52 -7.02 16.57
N ALA A 374 20.08 -5.85 16.10
CA ALA A 374 19.92 -5.48 14.70
C ALA A 374 20.60 -4.13 14.41
N PRO A 375 21.93 -4.10 14.18
CA PRO A 375 22.69 -2.85 14.02
C PRO A 375 22.27 -1.96 12.85
N HIS A 376 21.61 -2.53 11.84
CA HIS A 376 21.09 -1.80 10.68
C HIS A 376 19.77 -1.06 10.94
N LEU A 377 19.10 -1.37 12.06
CA LEU A 377 17.77 -0.86 12.37
C LEU A 377 17.70 0.67 12.33
N LYS A 378 16.63 1.17 11.70
CA LYS A 378 16.19 2.56 11.83
C LYS A 378 14.89 2.64 12.61
N THR A 379 14.87 3.45 13.66
CA THR A 379 13.66 3.71 14.45
C THR A 379 12.79 4.75 13.76
N VAL A 380 11.50 4.51 13.69
CA VAL A 380 10.52 5.41 13.06
C VAL A 380 9.62 5.96 14.17
N ALA A 381 9.42 7.28 14.17
CA ALA A 381 8.43 7.92 15.02
C ALA A 381 7.06 7.23 14.90
N PRO A 382 6.21 7.29 15.94
CA PRO A 382 4.87 6.73 15.86
C PRO A 382 4.12 7.20 14.61
N GLY A 383 3.27 6.33 14.07
CA GLY A 383 2.32 6.69 13.02
C GLY A 383 1.36 7.77 13.52
N TRP A 384 1.74 9.03 13.39
CA TRP A 384 0.96 10.15 13.91
C TRP A 384 -0.36 10.28 13.13
N ALA A 385 -1.50 10.18 13.79
CA ALA A 385 -2.82 10.52 13.25
C ALA A 385 -3.08 12.04 13.26
N TYR A 386 -2.40 12.78 14.15
CA TYR A 386 -2.61 14.22 14.41
C TYR A 386 -4.07 14.61 14.74
N TRP A 387 -4.89 13.62 15.11
CA TRP A 387 -6.31 13.71 15.38
C TRP A 387 -6.61 14.34 16.77
N PRO A 388 -7.70 15.10 16.92
CA PRO A 388 -7.80 16.56 16.95
C PRO A 388 -7.70 17.17 18.37
N ALA A 389 -7.94 18.50 18.51
CA ALA A 389 -8.30 19.08 19.81
C ALA A 389 -9.65 18.54 20.28
N TYR A 390 -9.77 18.41 21.61
CA TYR A 390 -10.96 18.00 22.35
C TYR A 390 -12.31 18.27 21.65
N LYS A 391 -13.02 17.18 21.35
CA LYS A 391 -14.48 17.02 21.42
C LYS A 391 -14.76 15.62 21.94
N GLU A 392 -15.78 15.47 22.80
CA GLU A 392 -16.10 14.24 23.56
C GLU A 392 -16.18 12.93 22.75
N ASP A 393 -16.31 13.01 21.42
CA ASP A 393 -16.57 11.87 20.54
C ASP A 393 -15.36 11.44 19.66
N SER A 394 -14.17 12.01 19.88
CA SER A 394 -13.06 11.94 18.88
C SER A 394 -12.04 10.80 19.10
N CYS A 395 -11.94 10.26 20.32
CA CYS A 395 -10.91 9.29 20.71
C CYS A 395 -11.57 7.92 20.94
N GLY A 396 -11.46 7.06 19.93
CA GLY A 396 -12.38 5.93 19.66
C GLY A 396 -12.41 4.78 20.66
N ASN A 397 -11.74 4.86 21.80
CA ASN A 397 -11.66 3.77 22.79
C ASN A 397 -11.71 4.24 24.25
N GLN A 398 -12.41 5.33 24.55
CA GLN A 398 -12.61 5.77 25.94
C GLN A 398 -13.70 4.92 26.62
N ARG A 399 -13.29 4.04 27.54
CA ARG A 399 -14.19 3.37 28.50
C ARG A 399 -13.91 3.95 29.90
N GLY A 400 -14.92 4.47 30.58
CA GLY A 400 -14.82 5.06 31.93
C GLY A 400 -15.08 6.57 31.99
N ASP A 401 -14.94 7.17 33.18
CA ASP A 401 -15.30 8.57 33.44
C ASP A 401 -14.23 9.60 33.02
N VAL A 402 -13.00 9.14 32.72
CA VAL A 402 -11.86 9.98 32.32
C VAL A 402 -11.69 9.95 30.80
N LYS A 403 -11.86 11.11 30.16
CA LYS A 403 -11.75 11.30 28.71
C LYS A 403 -10.39 11.92 28.35
N GLN A 404 -9.47 11.14 27.78
CA GLN A 404 -8.12 11.56 27.37
C GLN A 404 -7.74 11.01 25.98
N CYS A 405 -6.95 11.78 25.24
CA CYS A 405 -6.44 11.47 23.92
C CYS A 405 -4.90 11.37 23.98
N GLY A 406 -4.45 10.32 24.65
CA GLY A 406 -3.06 10.09 24.99
C GLY A 406 -2.75 10.51 26.42
N ASP A 407 -1.56 10.13 26.88
CA ASP A 407 -1.06 10.50 28.21
C ASP A 407 0.34 11.15 28.06
N PRO A 408 0.48 12.47 28.29
CA PRO A 408 -0.57 13.42 28.71
C PRO A 408 -1.58 13.73 27.59
N ASP A 409 -2.76 14.21 27.94
CA ASP A 409 -3.83 14.48 26.97
C ASP A 409 -3.39 15.43 25.83
N GLY A 410 -3.65 15.03 24.58
CA GLY A 410 -3.37 15.83 23.39
C GLY A 410 -1.91 15.95 23.01
N TRP A 411 -1.00 15.18 23.64
CA TRP A 411 0.44 15.28 23.43
C TRP A 411 0.88 15.12 21.97
N GLU A 412 0.18 14.27 21.21
CA GLU A 412 0.47 14.05 19.80
C GLU A 412 0.21 15.31 18.94
N ARG A 413 -0.73 16.17 19.34
CA ARG A 413 -1.01 17.41 18.60
C ARG A 413 0.00 18.52 18.92
N ASP A 414 0.65 18.42 20.06
CA ASP A 414 1.65 19.40 20.48
C ASP A 414 2.99 19.13 19.77
N PRO A 415 3.44 20.03 18.87
CA PRO A 415 4.70 19.84 18.16
C PRO A 415 5.89 19.77 19.12
N ALA A 416 5.87 20.46 20.26
CA ALA A 416 6.96 20.41 21.23
C ALA A 416 7.07 19.04 21.90
N GLN A 417 5.93 18.40 22.16
CA GLN A 417 5.90 17.06 22.75
C GLN A 417 6.26 15.97 21.74
N ARG A 418 5.79 16.07 20.49
CA ARG A 418 6.27 15.18 19.41
C ARG A 418 7.77 15.32 19.19
N LEU A 419 8.30 16.54 19.28
CA LEU A 419 9.73 16.81 19.09
C LEU A 419 10.62 16.02 20.06
N GLU A 420 10.14 15.66 21.25
CA GLU A 420 10.87 14.79 22.19
C GLU A 420 11.15 13.40 21.59
N LEU A 421 10.15 12.78 20.96
CA LEU A 421 10.31 11.51 20.25
C LEU A 421 11.05 11.67 18.92
N GLU A 422 10.80 12.77 18.20
CA GLU A 422 11.49 13.05 16.94
C GLU A 422 13.01 13.21 17.14
N LYS A 423 13.47 13.71 18.29
CA LYS A 423 14.91 13.83 18.60
C LYS A 423 15.63 12.49 18.79
N ILE A 424 14.91 11.44 19.16
CA ILE A 424 15.51 10.12 19.46
C ILE A 424 15.19 9.05 18.42
N THR A 425 14.27 9.30 17.51
CA THR A 425 13.98 8.39 16.39
C THR A 425 14.80 8.76 15.16
N ASP A 426 15.12 7.79 14.29
CA ASP A 426 15.89 8.04 13.06
C ASP A 426 15.03 8.68 11.97
N LEU A 427 13.74 8.31 11.87
CA LEU A 427 12.79 8.82 10.87
C LEU A 427 11.57 9.46 11.55
N THR A 428 11.00 10.47 10.89
CA THR A 428 9.66 11.00 11.21
C THR A 428 8.59 10.22 10.46
N ASN A 429 7.33 10.43 10.82
CA ASN A 429 6.17 9.71 10.30
C ASN A 429 4.96 10.66 10.23
N GLY A 430 3.81 10.17 9.79
CA GLY A 430 2.53 10.87 9.81
C GLY A 430 1.51 10.23 8.88
N HIS A 431 0.47 9.63 9.44
CA HIS A 431 -0.61 9.01 8.68
C HIS A 431 -1.42 10.05 7.90
N SER A 432 -1.95 9.65 6.75
CA SER A 432 -2.65 10.58 5.85
C SER A 432 -3.74 9.92 5.03
N TYR A 433 -4.94 10.48 5.10
CA TYR A 433 -6.11 10.03 4.35
C TYR A 433 -6.77 11.14 3.56
N GLY A 434 -7.06 10.90 2.28
CA GLY A 434 -7.66 11.91 1.40
C GLY A 434 -6.82 13.19 1.32
N ASP A 435 -7.42 14.31 1.71
CA ASP A 435 -6.80 15.64 1.73
C ASP A 435 -6.20 16.03 3.10
N SER A 436 -6.28 15.14 4.11
CA SER A 436 -5.83 15.46 5.47
C SER A 436 -4.37 15.90 5.52
N TYR A 437 -3.48 15.36 4.68
CA TYR A 437 -2.05 15.72 4.66
C TYR A 437 -1.79 17.24 4.58
N VAL A 438 -2.66 18.01 3.91
CA VAL A 438 -2.56 19.47 3.72
C VAL A 438 -3.53 20.27 4.59
N ALA A 439 -4.20 19.64 5.56
CA ALA A 439 -5.01 20.37 6.53
C ALA A 439 -4.14 21.33 7.35
N LYS A 440 -4.61 22.56 7.62
CA LYS A 440 -3.86 23.54 8.43
C LYS A 440 -3.44 22.99 9.79
N ASN A 441 -4.35 22.24 10.41
CA ASN A 441 -4.17 21.55 11.68
C ASN A 441 -4.50 20.08 11.45
N GLY A 442 -3.68 19.19 11.99
CA GLY A 442 -3.91 17.75 11.86
C GLY A 442 -3.47 17.15 10.54
N GLY A 443 -2.80 17.92 9.67
CA GLY A 443 -2.27 17.38 8.41
C GLY A 443 -0.83 16.93 8.55
N SER A 444 -0.52 15.71 8.13
CA SER A 444 0.83 15.14 8.27
C SER A 444 1.94 16.03 7.72
N PHE A 445 1.70 16.67 6.58
CA PHE A 445 2.69 17.51 5.94
C PHE A 445 2.87 18.82 6.71
N THR A 446 1.78 19.50 7.05
CA THR A 446 1.80 20.78 7.77
C THR A 446 2.23 20.64 9.23
N GLU A 447 1.84 19.56 9.90
CA GLU A 447 2.20 19.27 11.30
C GLU A 447 3.66 18.85 11.45
N ASN A 448 4.26 18.18 10.45
CA ASN A 448 5.70 17.95 10.42
C ASN A 448 6.47 19.25 10.22
N LEU A 449 6.06 20.10 9.27
CA LEU A 449 6.67 21.43 9.12
C LEU A 449 6.57 22.26 10.39
N LYS A 450 5.45 22.19 11.10
CA LYS A 450 5.27 22.85 12.40
C LYS A 450 6.20 22.31 13.48
N THR A 451 6.49 21.01 13.47
CA THR A 451 7.38 20.35 14.44
C THR A 451 8.83 20.74 14.23
N PHE A 452 9.24 20.79 12.97
CA PHE A 452 10.62 21.10 12.58
C PHE A 452 10.84 22.59 12.26
N GLN A 453 9.79 23.40 12.37
CA GLN A 453 9.77 24.84 12.10
C GLN A 453 10.18 25.22 10.66
N GLY A 454 9.71 24.45 9.68
CA GLY A 454 9.94 24.68 8.25
C GLY A 454 10.86 23.65 7.58
N SER A 455 11.25 23.96 6.34
CA SER A 455 12.03 23.09 5.45
C SER A 455 12.88 23.94 4.50
N ASN A 456 14.20 23.74 4.50
CA ASN A 456 15.12 24.43 3.58
C ASN A 456 15.32 23.68 2.27
N ASP A 457 15.39 22.34 2.33
CA ASP A 457 15.49 21.46 1.17
C ASP A 457 14.95 20.06 1.52
N GLY A 458 13.63 19.91 1.43
CA GLY A 458 12.91 18.78 1.99
C GLY A 458 12.82 18.84 3.52
N LEU A 459 12.02 17.93 4.08
CA LEU A 459 11.86 17.84 5.53
C LEU A 459 13.23 17.63 6.21
N PRO A 460 13.50 18.28 7.36
CA PRO A 460 14.79 18.15 8.06
C PRO A 460 15.14 16.72 8.49
N LYS A 461 14.17 15.82 8.46
CA LYS A 461 14.32 14.41 8.83
C LYS A 461 13.58 13.56 7.80
N LYS A 462 14.17 12.42 7.43
CA LYS A 462 13.53 11.48 6.49
C LYS A 462 12.18 11.04 7.01
N MET A 463 11.19 11.02 6.13
CA MET A 463 9.81 10.69 6.47
C MET A 463 9.41 9.35 5.87
N LEU A 464 8.98 8.44 6.76
CA LEU A 464 8.25 7.24 6.40
C LEU A 464 6.80 7.44 6.82
N VAL A 465 5.88 7.56 5.86
CA VAL A 465 4.44 7.54 6.11
C VAL A 465 3.98 6.09 6.18
N SER A 466 3.78 5.56 7.37
CA SER A 466 3.44 4.14 7.57
C SER A 466 2.03 3.79 7.10
N GLU A 467 1.16 4.78 6.95
CA GLU A 467 -0.18 4.63 6.38
C GLU A 467 -0.59 5.86 5.56
N PHE A 468 -0.89 5.66 4.28
CA PHE A 468 -1.60 6.63 3.46
C PHE A 468 -2.77 5.99 2.69
N GLY A 469 -3.71 6.79 2.20
CA GLY A 469 -4.66 6.34 1.19
C GLY A 469 -5.96 7.13 1.16
N THR A 470 -7.03 6.49 0.67
CA THR A 470 -8.38 7.06 0.70
C THR A 470 -9.35 6.01 1.20
N SER A 471 -10.27 6.43 2.07
CA SER A 471 -11.48 5.65 2.32
C SER A 471 -12.42 5.72 1.10
N ASP A 472 -13.46 4.89 1.07
CA ASP A 472 -14.49 4.90 0.02
C ASP A 472 -15.34 6.17 -0.02
N THR A 473 -15.27 7.02 1.01
CA THR A 473 -16.01 8.28 1.09
C THR A 473 -15.19 9.50 0.69
N HIS A 474 -13.87 9.37 0.55
CA HIS A 474 -13.01 10.50 0.18
C HIS A 474 -13.21 10.86 -1.30
N VAL A 475 -13.30 12.16 -1.56
CA VAL A 475 -13.45 12.74 -2.89
C VAL A 475 -12.55 13.96 -3.02
N ASP A 476 -12.03 14.20 -4.21
CA ASP A 476 -11.15 15.33 -4.50
C ASP A 476 -11.89 16.67 -4.35
N ASP A 477 -11.16 17.75 -4.03
CA ASP A 477 -11.74 19.08 -3.88
C ASP A 477 -12.47 19.49 -5.17
N TYR A 478 -13.70 20.00 -5.02
CA TYR A 478 -14.55 20.36 -6.15
C TYR A 478 -13.96 21.48 -7.01
N HIS A 479 -13.10 22.33 -6.43
CA HIS A 479 -12.45 23.43 -7.14
C HIS A 479 -11.50 22.96 -8.25
N TYR A 480 -10.99 21.73 -8.19
CA TYR A 480 -10.13 21.16 -9.24
C TYR A 480 -10.96 20.60 -10.42
N GLY A 481 -12.29 20.46 -10.24
CA GLY A 481 -13.22 20.05 -11.29
C GLY A 481 -12.98 18.63 -11.80
N ALA A 482 -12.55 17.72 -10.93
CA ALA A 482 -12.32 16.33 -11.30
C ALA A 482 -13.63 15.62 -11.66
N LYS A 483 -13.63 14.85 -12.77
CA LYS A 483 -14.79 14.02 -13.17
C LYS A 483 -14.93 12.76 -12.33
N GLU A 484 -13.81 12.07 -12.11
CA GLU A 484 -13.69 10.86 -11.29
C GLU A 484 -13.12 11.26 -9.93
N ARG A 485 -13.98 11.77 -9.03
CA ARG A 485 -13.51 12.45 -7.81
C ARG A 485 -12.90 11.50 -6.79
N THR A 486 -13.28 10.22 -6.76
CA THR A 486 -12.67 9.26 -5.83
C THR A 486 -11.27 8.85 -6.32
N SER A 487 -11.12 8.65 -7.63
CA SER A 487 -9.83 8.43 -8.29
C SER A 487 -8.89 9.60 -8.12
N ALA A 488 -9.38 10.82 -8.37
CA ALA A 488 -8.60 12.04 -8.23
C ALA A 488 -8.09 12.26 -6.80
N ALA A 489 -8.87 11.89 -5.77
CA ALA A 489 -8.43 11.98 -4.38
C ALA A 489 -7.23 11.05 -4.10
N PHE A 490 -7.31 9.80 -4.57
CA PHE A 490 -6.25 8.82 -4.38
C PHE A 490 -4.98 9.15 -5.20
N ASP A 491 -5.15 9.64 -6.42
CA ASP A 491 -4.07 10.18 -7.26
C ASP A 491 -3.36 11.35 -6.58
N ARG A 492 -4.11 12.34 -6.10
CA ARG A 492 -3.54 13.55 -5.49
C ARG A 492 -2.77 13.25 -4.21
N ILE A 493 -3.31 12.41 -3.32
CA ILE A 493 -2.58 12.05 -2.10
C ILE A 493 -1.30 11.29 -2.44
N MET A 494 -1.31 10.35 -3.38
CA MET A 494 -0.08 9.61 -3.73
C MET A 494 0.96 10.54 -4.37
N ARG A 495 0.54 11.42 -5.29
CA ARG A 495 1.43 12.45 -5.87
C ARG A 495 2.00 13.39 -4.82
N ALA A 496 1.21 13.77 -3.82
CA ALA A 496 1.71 14.57 -2.70
C ALA A 496 2.89 13.88 -2.01
N HIS A 497 2.72 12.61 -1.64
CA HIS A 497 3.74 11.84 -0.92
C HIS A 497 4.98 11.56 -1.79
N ILE A 498 4.83 11.39 -3.10
CA ILE A 498 5.96 11.38 -4.04
C ILE A 498 6.73 12.72 -3.98
N GLY A 499 5.99 13.82 -3.84
CA GLY A 499 6.56 15.16 -3.80
C GLY A 499 7.32 15.50 -2.51
N TYR A 500 6.86 15.10 -1.32
CA TYR A 500 7.48 15.54 -0.05
C TYR A 500 8.07 14.44 0.85
N ALA A 501 7.63 13.18 0.74
CA ALA A 501 8.09 12.10 1.63
C ALA A 501 9.23 11.28 0.99
N ASP A 502 9.96 10.53 1.81
CA ASP A 502 10.98 9.57 1.34
C ASP A 502 10.39 8.18 1.13
N MET A 503 9.46 7.79 2.00
CA MET A 503 8.83 6.48 1.99
C MET A 503 7.36 6.61 2.38
N PHE A 504 6.46 5.86 1.74
CA PHE A 504 5.04 5.90 2.08
C PHE A 504 4.33 4.59 1.75
N VAL A 505 3.56 4.06 2.70
CA VAL A 505 2.91 2.75 2.60
C VAL A 505 1.40 2.92 2.60
N GLN A 506 0.73 2.40 1.57
CA GLN A 506 -0.73 2.43 1.49
C GLN A 506 -1.29 1.58 2.61
N HIS A 507 -2.34 2.07 3.27
CA HIS A 507 -2.93 1.52 4.49
C HIS A 507 -2.98 -0.03 4.51
N ALA A 508 -3.67 -0.63 3.53
CA ALA A 508 -3.68 -2.07 3.34
C ALA A 508 -4.33 -2.49 2.01
N ALA A 509 -3.83 -3.59 1.45
CA ALA A 509 -4.30 -4.19 0.21
C ALA A 509 -5.72 -4.77 0.34
N PHE A 510 -6.03 -5.33 1.52
CA PHE A 510 -7.30 -5.97 1.86
C PHE A 510 -7.87 -5.36 3.14
N PHE A 511 -8.65 -4.29 3.04
CA PHE A 511 -9.13 -3.57 4.21
C PHE A 511 -10.46 -2.87 3.99
N TYR A 512 -11.35 -2.93 4.98
CA TYR A 512 -12.66 -2.30 4.90
C TYR A 512 -12.54 -0.79 4.68
N ASN A 513 -13.23 -0.25 3.68
CA ASN A 513 -13.19 1.14 3.20
C ASN A 513 -11.88 1.62 2.55
N PHE A 514 -10.73 0.98 2.74
CA PHE A 514 -9.43 1.45 2.24
C PHE A 514 -8.79 0.52 1.20
N SER A 515 -9.51 -0.54 0.83
CA SER A 515 -8.97 -1.65 0.05
C SER A 515 -8.48 -1.27 -1.34
N LEU A 516 -7.44 -1.99 -1.77
CA LEU A 516 -7.01 -2.06 -3.17
C LEU A 516 -7.72 -3.21 -3.91
N PHE A 517 -7.88 -4.34 -3.24
CA PHE A 517 -8.46 -5.57 -3.80
C PHE A 517 -9.75 -5.97 -3.08
N GLN A 518 -10.55 -6.86 -3.67
CA GLN A 518 -11.77 -7.33 -3.03
C GLN A 518 -11.49 -7.93 -1.67
N PHE A 519 -12.19 -7.42 -0.67
CA PHE A 519 -12.06 -7.82 0.73
C PHE A 519 -13.37 -8.38 1.28
N LYS A 520 -14.51 -8.11 0.62
CA LYS A 520 -15.84 -8.52 1.08
C LYS A 520 -15.95 -10.04 0.95
N ASN A 521 -16.18 -10.72 2.08
CA ASN A 521 -16.30 -12.18 2.16
C ASN A 521 -15.06 -12.95 1.65
N VAL A 522 -13.89 -12.32 1.63
CA VAL A 522 -12.64 -12.96 1.21
C VAL A 522 -11.84 -13.39 2.44
N ASN A 523 -11.57 -14.69 2.55
CA ASN A 523 -10.59 -15.25 3.48
C ASN A 523 -9.36 -15.68 2.69
N LEU A 524 -8.21 -15.02 2.90
CA LEU A 524 -7.01 -15.27 2.13
C LEU A 524 -6.44 -16.69 2.32
N LYS A 525 -6.84 -17.43 3.35
CA LYS A 525 -6.40 -18.83 3.51
C LYS A 525 -7.04 -19.77 2.50
N THR A 526 -8.24 -19.46 2.05
CA THR A 526 -9.04 -20.32 1.16
C THR A 526 -9.22 -19.72 -0.22
N HIS A 527 -8.97 -18.41 -0.37
CA HIS A 527 -9.02 -17.70 -1.63
C HIS A 527 -7.79 -18.02 -2.49
N ASP A 528 -8.00 -18.26 -3.79
CA ASP A 528 -6.92 -18.46 -4.77
C ASP A 528 -6.27 -17.11 -5.11
N PRO A 529 -4.98 -16.89 -4.82
CA PRO A 529 -4.31 -15.63 -5.16
C PRO A 529 -4.38 -15.23 -6.64
N ALA A 530 -4.47 -16.20 -7.57
CA ALA A 530 -4.60 -15.90 -8.99
C ALA A 530 -5.97 -15.29 -9.35
N LYS A 531 -6.99 -15.54 -8.52
CA LYS A 531 -8.35 -14.99 -8.67
C LYS A 531 -8.56 -13.69 -7.92
N THR A 532 -7.51 -13.08 -7.35
CA THR A 532 -7.65 -11.81 -6.65
C THR A 532 -8.17 -10.74 -7.61
N GLU A 533 -9.26 -10.09 -7.21
CA GLU A 533 -9.95 -9.05 -7.97
C GLU A 533 -9.65 -7.65 -7.43
N ILE A 534 -9.62 -6.67 -8.32
CA ILE A 534 -9.57 -5.25 -7.96
C ILE A 534 -10.86 -4.83 -7.24
N TYR A 535 -10.73 -4.01 -6.20
CA TYR A 535 -11.86 -3.30 -5.61
C TYR A 535 -12.03 -1.93 -6.26
N TYR A 536 -13.20 -1.68 -6.86
CA TYR A 536 -13.58 -0.38 -7.38
C TYR A 536 -14.36 0.40 -6.33
N THR A 537 -13.84 1.57 -5.94
CA THR A 537 -14.52 2.49 -5.03
C THR A 537 -15.86 2.95 -5.60
N LYS A 538 -15.90 3.20 -6.91
CA LYS A 538 -17.09 3.65 -7.62
C LYS A 538 -17.09 3.14 -9.05
N GLU A 539 -18.27 2.78 -9.54
CA GLU A 539 -18.47 2.30 -10.90
C GLU A 539 -18.06 3.37 -11.92
N GLY A 540 -17.30 2.95 -12.94
CA GLY A 540 -16.85 3.83 -14.03
C GLY A 540 -15.70 4.78 -13.69
N GLU A 541 -15.16 4.73 -12.47
CA GLU A 541 -13.95 5.47 -12.08
C GLU A 541 -12.71 4.55 -12.07
N ASP A 542 -11.53 5.11 -12.29
CA ASP A 542 -10.27 4.38 -12.22
C ASP A 542 -10.03 3.76 -10.84
N SER A 543 -9.44 2.56 -10.76
CA SER A 543 -9.23 1.89 -9.48
C SER A 543 -8.00 2.41 -8.75
N ARG A 544 -7.97 2.30 -7.42
CA ARG A 544 -6.78 2.59 -6.61
C ARG A 544 -5.57 1.75 -7.07
N VAL A 545 -5.79 0.51 -7.51
CA VAL A 545 -4.75 -0.39 -8.05
C VAL A 545 -4.15 0.19 -9.33
N ARG A 546 -4.98 0.63 -10.29
CA ARG A 546 -4.52 1.20 -11.56
C ARG A 546 -3.73 2.49 -11.33
N ILE A 547 -4.20 3.35 -10.43
CA ILE A 547 -3.50 4.60 -10.04
C ILE A 547 -2.17 4.29 -9.34
N MET A 548 -2.20 3.42 -8.33
CA MET A 548 -1.00 3.06 -7.57
C MET A 548 0.04 2.44 -8.49
N ARG A 549 -0.37 1.51 -9.35
CA ARG A 549 0.52 0.88 -10.34
C ARG A 549 1.12 1.93 -11.29
N ARG A 550 0.31 2.82 -11.87
CA ARG A 550 0.80 3.90 -12.75
C ARG A 550 1.92 4.71 -12.11
N LEU A 551 1.72 5.12 -10.86
CA LEU A 551 2.67 5.95 -10.12
C LEU A 551 3.87 5.13 -9.59
N SER A 552 3.68 3.91 -9.10
CA SER A 552 4.78 3.02 -8.67
C SER A 552 5.72 2.67 -9.83
N LEU A 553 5.19 2.39 -11.02
CA LEU A 553 5.99 2.10 -12.22
C LEU A 553 6.79 3.32 -12.69
N ALA A 554 6.25 4.52 -12.47
CA ALA A 554 6.92 5.76 -12.85
C ALA A 554 7.97 6.18 -11.81
N TYR A 555 7.69 6.09 -10.51
CA TYR A 555 8.49 6.72 -9.45
C TYR A 555 9.21 5.74 -8.52
N ALA A 556 8.71 4.52 -8.34
CA ALA A 556 9.17 3.56 -7.34
C ALA A 556 9.70 2.25 -7.97
N THR A 557 10.35 2.34 -9.13
CA THR A 557 11.02 1.21 -9.81
C THR A 557 12.52 1.48 -9.89
N HIS A 558 13.29 0.92 -8.97
CA HIS A 558 14.67 1.29 -8.73
C HIS A 558 15.65 0.33 -9.39
N GLY A 559 16.83 0.83 -9.73
CA GLY A 559 17.90 0.09 -10.39
C GLY A 559 18.69 0.96 -11.35
N ALA A 560 19.81 0.45 -11.82
CA ALA A 560 20.64 1.17 -12.77
C ALA A 560 19.86 1.39 -14.09
N PRO A 561 19.73 2.63 -14.60
CA PRO A 561 19.01 2.88 -15.83
C PRO A 561 19.65 2.17 -17.02
N LEU A 562 18.81 1.57 -17.87
CA LEU A 562 19.22 0.96 -19.12
C LEU A 562 19.11 1.95 -20.28
N THR A 563 20.08 1.92 -21.19
CA THR A 563 20.01 2.64 -22.46
C THR A 563 18.83 2.13 -23.28
N TYR A 564 18.08 3.05 -23.88
CA TYR A 564 16.99 2.73 -24.78
C TYR A 564 16.86 3.74 -25.93
N ASN A 565 16.28 3.30 -27.04
CA ASN A 565 15.96 4.14 -28.20
C ASN A 565 14.50 3.98 -28.60
N LEU A 566 13.73 5.07 -28.53
CA LEU A 566 12.37 5.11 -29.06
C LEU A 566 12.40 5.00 -30.59
N LEU A 567 11.64 4.05 -31.13
CA LEU A 567 11.55 3.80 -32.57
C LEU A 567 10.49 4.69 -33.25
N ASN A 568 9.52 5.18 -32.48
CA ASN A 568 8.41 6.00 -32.99
C ASN A 568 8.39 7.41 -32.35
N LYS A 569 9.56 8.04 -32.19
CA LYS A 569 9.74 9.37 -31.55
C LYS A 569 8.73 10.41 -32.04
N SER A 570 8.51 10.53 -33.35
CA SER A 570 7.58 11.53 -33.92
C SER A 570 6.13 11.34 -33.48
N ALA A 571 5.68 10.10 -33.26
CA ALA A 571 4.33 9.81 -32.79
C ALA A 571 4.14 10.15 -31.30
N LEU A 572 5.22 10.07 -30.53
CA LEU A 572 5.24 10.36 -29.09
C LEU A 572 5.77 11.76 -28.76
N ALA A 573 6.02 12.60 -29.78
CA ALA A 573 6.50 13.95 -29.58
C ALA A 573 5.51 14.75 -28.73
N ASP A 574 6.00 15.33 -27.64
CA ASP A 574 5.24 16.12 -26.67
C ASP A 574 4.10 15.37 -25.98
N LYS A 575 4.13 14.03 -26.01
CA LYS A 575 3.19 13.16 -25.29
C LYS A 575 3.72 12.78 -23.92
N LEU A 576 2.82 12.67 -22.95
CA LEU A 576 3.08 12.26 -21.57
C LEU A 576 3.19 10.74 -21.45
N VAL A 577 4.08 10.15 -22.25
CA VAL A 577 4.33 8.71 -22.25
C VAL A 577 5.74 8.44 -21.76
N TYR A 578 5.83 7.64 -20.70
CA TYR A 578 7.07 7.41 -19.97
C TYR A 578 7.56 5.98 -20.16
N VAL A 579 8.87 5.84 -20.39
CA VAL A 579 9.58 4.56 -20.46
C VAL A 579 10.63 4.54 -19.36
N ARG A 580 10.57 3.53 -18.49
CA ARG A 580 11.57 3.32 -17.43
C ARG A 580 12.07 1.89 -17.49
N ALA A 581 13.32 1.73 -17.90
CA ALA A 581 13.99 0.43 -17.98
C ALA A 581 15.19 0.42 -17.02
N VAL A 582 15.23 -0.54 -16.10
CA VAL A 582 16.26 -0.63 -15.06
C VAL A 582 16.81 -2.04 -14.88
N ASP A 583 18.09 -2.13 -14.54
CA ASP A 583 18.77 -3.33 -14.05
C ASP A 583 18.88 -3.29 -12.52
N THR A 584 18.14 -4.19 -11.87
CA THR A 584 18.09 -4.29 -10.41
C THR A 584 19.31 -4.99 -9.81
N SER A 585 20.15 -5.65 -10.63
CA SER A 585 21.38 -6.32 -10.16
C SER A 585 22.45 -5.37 -9.63
N LYS A 586 22.26 -4.07 -9.84
CA LYS A 586 23.13 -3.00 -9.35
C LYS A 586 22.65 -2.37 -8.04
N LEU A 587 21.48 -2.76 -7.55
CA LEU A 587 21.02 -2.34 -6.23
C LEU A 587 21.92 -2.97 -5.16
N ALA A 588 22.22 -2.18 -4.13
CA ALA A 588 22.92 -2.70 -2.96
C ALA A 588 22.03 -3.71 -2.22
N PRO A 589 22.61 -4.75 -1.59
CA PRO A 589 21.86 -5.63 -0.72
C PRO A 589 21.12 -4.84 0.37
N LEU A 590 19.87 -5.23 0.65
CA LEU A 590 19.08 -4.58 1.70
C LEU A 590 19.68 -4.89 3.07
N ALA A 591 19.87 -3.87 3.90
CA ALA A 591 20.50 -4.01 5.20
C ALA A 591 19.73 -4.99 6.10
N GLY A 592 20.45 -5.86 6.81
CA GLY A 592 19.88 -6.90 7.67
C GLY A 592 19.47 -8.16 6.91
N SER A 593 18.59 -8.03 5.90
CA SER A 593 18.03 -9.19 5.19
C SER A 593 18.96 -9.74 4.12
N ASP A 594 19.93 -8.95 3.65
CA ASP A 594 20.81 -9.23 2.52
C ASP A 594 20.03 -9.56 1.24
N ALA A 595 18.80 -9.08 1.14
CA ALA A 595 17.97 -9.27 -0.03
C ALA A 595 18.63 -8.59 -1.24
N THR A 596 18.64 -9.29 -2.37
CA THR A 596 19.18 -8.80 -3.65
C THR A 596 18.19 -9.15 -4.76
N SER A 597 18.35 -8.49 -5.90
CA SER A 597 17.57 -8.76 -7.11
C SER A 597 18.48 -8.83 -8.32
N ASN A 598 18.11 -9.62 -9.32
CA ASN A 598 18.80 -9.73 -10.62
C ASN A 598 17.85 -9.52 -11.81
N LYS A 599 16.70 -8.86 -11.57
CA LYS A 599 15.69 -8.61 -12.60
C LYS A 599 16.04 -7.41 -13.47
N VAL A 600 15.55 -7.46 -14.70
CA VAL A 600 15.38 -6.30 -15.59
C VAL A 600 13.92 -5.92 -15.58
N LEU A 601 13.63 -4.69 -15.17
CA LEU A 601 12.27 -4.15 -15.14
C LEU A 601 12.11 -3.17 -16.31
N VAL A 602 11.11 -3.38 -17.17
CA VAL A 602 10.81 -2.48 -18.30
C VAL A 602 9.37 -2.01 -18.19
N ASN A 603 9.21 -0.74 -17.85
CA ASN A 603 7.93 -0.11 -17.57
C ASN A 603 7.53 0.86 -18.69
N PHE A 604 6.24 0.86 -18.99
CA PHE A 604 5.59 1.78 -19.91
C PHE A 604 4.39 2.40 -19.20
N VAL A 605 4.29 3.72 -19.21
CA VAL A 605 3.21 4.44 -18.53
C VAL A 605 2.63 5.49 -19.46
N ASN A 606 1.31 5.47 -19.65
CA ASN A 606 0.59 6.47 -20.42
C ASN A 606 -0.16 7.44 -19.49
N PHE A 607 0.33 8.67 -19.37
CA PHE A 607 -0.35 9.73 -18.63
C PHE A 607 -1.28 10.59 -19.52
N GLU A 608 -1.41 10.26 -20.80
CA GLU A 608 -2.38 10.91 -21.69
C GLU A 608 -3.82 10.45 -21.40
N ASN A 609 -4.78 11.28 -21.81
CA ASN A 609 -6.19 10.93 -21.84
C ASN A 609 -6.61 10.19 -23.13
N THR A 610 -5.64 9.81 -23.97
CA THR A 610 -5.84 9.10 -25.23
C THR A 610 -4.91 7.88 -25.31
N PRO A 611 -5.29 6.82 -26.05
CA PRO A 611 -4.41 5.69 -26.26
C PRO A 611 -3.11 6.10 -26.95
N GLN A 612 -1.99 5.52 -26.51
CA GLN A 612 -0.66 5.79 -27.08
C GLN A 612 0.04 4.47 -27.41
N THR A 613 0.77 4.43 -28.52
CA THR A 613 1.61 3.26 -28.86
C THR A 613 3.06 3.61 -28.63
N VAL A 614 3.77 2.80 -27.86
CA VAL A 614 5.21 2.94 -27.60
C VAL A 614 5.94 1.81 -28.30
N SER A 615 6.95 2.15 -29.10
CA SER A 615 7.89 1.18 -29.64
C SER A 615 9.30 1.59 -29.26
N VAL A 616 10.02 0.72 -28.56
CA VAL A 616 11.34 1.03 -27.99
C VAL A 616 12.28 -0.16 -28.13
N LYS A 617 13.56 0.11 -28.40
CA LYS A 617 14.66 -0.84 -28.22
C LYS A 617 15.36 -0.56 -26.90
N VAL A 618 15.49 -1.58 -26.07
CA VAL A 618 16.22 -1.51 -24.79
C VAL A 618 17.47 -2.36 -24.89
N THR A 619 18.62 -1.81 -24.54
CA THR A 619 19.88 -2.56 -24.45
C THR A 619 19.87 -3.42 -23.19
N MET A 620 19.91 -4.74 -23.35
CA MET A 620 19.85 -5.66 -22.22
C MET A 620 21.23 -5.85 -21.58
N PRO A 621 21.31 -6.12 -20.26
CA PRO A 621 22.58 -6.34 -19.56
C PRO A 621 23.42 -7.50 -20.11
N LYS A 622 22.79 -8.52 -20.69
CA LYS A 622 23.45 -9.71 -21.24
C LYS A 622 22.88 -10.05 -22.62
N GLN A 623 23.73 -10.56 -23.52
CA GLN A 623 23.30 -11.12 -24.80
C GLN A 623 22.85 -12.57 -24.61
N THR A 624 21.58 -12.77 -24.30
CA THR A 624 21.02 -14.09 -23.98
C THR A 624 19.53 -14.12 -24.26
N ILE A 625 18.89 -15.27 -23.99
CA ILE A 625 17.44 -15.38 -23.99
C ILE A 625 16.93 -14.93 -22.62
N TYR A 626 15.96 -14.02 -22.63
CA TYR A 626 15.24 -13.57 -21.45
C TYR A 626 13.85 -14.21 -21.41
N GLU A 627 13.36 -14.41 -20.18
CA GLU A 627 11.98 -14.75 -19.90
C GLU A 627 11.51 -14.12 -18.58
N GLY A 628 10.21 -14.17 -18.33
CA GLY A 628 9.61 -13.64 -17.12
C GLY A 628 8.15 -13.27 -17.31
N GLU A 629 7.70 -12.23 -16.62
CA GLU A 629 6.29 -11.86 -16.54
C GLU A 629 6.02 -10.51 -17.20
N ARG A 630 4.86 -10.36 -17.82
CA ARG A 630 4.32 -9.09 -18.31
C ARG A 630 2.99 -8.82 -17.62
N PHE A 631 2.92 -7.71 -16.93
CA PHE A 631 1.73 -7.21 -16.24
C PHE A 631 1.18 -5.99 -16.98
N GLY A 632 -0.12 -5.98 -17.29
CA GLY A 632 -0.84 -4.83 -17.89
C GLY A 632 -2.23 -4.65 -17.27
N ASP A 633 -3.19 -4.16 -18.05
CA ASP A 633 -4.59 -4.03 -17.63
C ASP A 633 -5.25 -5.39 -17.38
N GLY A 634 -6.14 -5.46 -16.37
CA GLY A 634 -6.89 -6.65 -15.98
C GLY A 634 -7.61 -6.43 -14.65
N ASN A 635 -8.82 -6.99 -14.50
CA ASN A 635 -9.62 -6.85 -13.28
C ASN A 635 -9.24 -7.90 -12.22
N THR A 636 -8.65 -9.01 -12.68
CA THR A 636 -8.04 -10.05 -11.83
C THR A 636 -6.53 -10.12 -12.06
N TYR A 637 -5.81 -10.71 -11.11
CA TYR A 637 -4.37 -10.95 -11.25
C TYR A 637 -4.07 -11.76 -12.52
N GLU A 638 -4.82 -12.84 -12.75
CA GLU A 638 -4.64 -13.72 -13.90
C GLU A 638 -4.91 -13.03 -15.24
N GLU A 639 -5.90 -12.13 -15.32
CA GLU A 639 -6.13 -11.30 -16.51
C GLU A 639 -4.99 -10.31 -16.76
N ALA A 640 -4.47 -9.70 -15.70
CA ALA A 640 -3.43 -8.68 -15.80
C ALA A 640 -2.06 -9.27 -16.17
N ARG A 641 -1.81 -10.56 -15.88
CA ARG A 641 -0.49 -11.20 -15.96
C ARG A 641 -0.41 -12.20 -17.11
N ARG A 642 0.68 -12.15 -17.87
CA ARG A 642 1.10 -13.21 -18.81
C ARG A 642 2.58 -13.57 -18.64
N TYR A 643 2.95 -14.83 -18.89
CA TYR A 643 4.36 -15.22 -18.96
C TYR A 643 4.89 -15.00 -20.38
N VAL A 644 6.12 -14.51 -20.49
CA VAL A 644 6.83 -14.28 -21.76
C VAL A 644 8.16 -15.02 -21.73
N THR A 645 8.53 -15.67 -22.82
CA THR A 645 9.79 -16.42 -22.94
C THR A 645 10.34 -16.32 -24.36
N GLY A 646 11.56 -16.78 -24.59
CA GLY A 646 12.20 -16.76 -25.90
C GLY A 646 12.63 -15.38 -26.37
N LEU A 647 12.72 -14.39 -25.47
CA LEU A 647 13.12 -13.02 -25.81
C LEU A 647 14.63 -12.97 -26.06
N GLN A 648 15.03 -13.17 -27.31
CA GLN A 648 16.43 -13.26 -27.72
C GLN A 648 17.08 -11.86 -27.84
N ALA A 649 17.86 -11.45 -26.83
CA ALA A 649 18.59 -10.19 -26.84
C ALA A 649 19.90 -10.29 -27.65
N LYS A 650 20.11 -9.37 -28.61
CA LYS A 650 21.33 -9.31 -29.45
C LYS A 650 21.82 -7.89 -29.77
N PRO A 651 22.28 -7.07 -28.80
CA PRO A 651 22.07 -7.11 -27.35
C PRO A 651 20.72 -6.48 -26.93
N GLU A 652 19.97 -5.96 -27.89
CA GLU A 652 18.74 -5.23 -27.64
C GLU A 652 17.52 -6.15 -27.68
N LEU A 653 16.47 -5.76 -26.96
CA LEU A 653 15.11 -6.24 -27.14
C LEU A 653 14.20 -5.10 -27.60
N THR A 654 13.35 -5.38 -28.58
CA THR A 654 12.31 -4.45 -29.02
C THR A 654 11.02 -4.76 -28.27
N PHE A 655 10.43 -3.73 -27.66
CA PHE A 655 9.12 -3.78 -27.05
C PHE A 655 8.17 -2.90 -27.84
N THR A 656 6.92 -3.35 -28.01
CA THR A 656 5.85 -2.54 -28.58
C THR A 656 4.57 -2.76 -27.79
N GLU A 657 4.03 -1.69 -27.23
CA GLU A 657 2.83 -1.71 -26.39
C GLU A 657 1.89 -0.59 -26.83
N THR A 658 0.59 -0.90 -26.93
CA THR A 658 -0.47 0.10 -27.07
C THR A 658 -1.16 0.21 -25.73
N LEU A 659 -1.08 1.39 -25.12
CA LEU A 659 -1.54 1.67 -23.77
C LEU A 659 -2.82 2.49 -23.84
N ALA A 660 -3.87 2.06 -23.15
CA ALA A 660 -5.06 2.87 -22.91
C ALA A 660 -4.73 4.12 -22.06
N PRO A 661 -5.64 5.12 -21.99
CA PRO A 661 -5.46 6.27 -21.09
C PRO A 661 -5.20 5.82 -19.65
N GLY A 662 -4.12 6.31 -19.06
CA GLY A 662 -3.73 5.93 -17.70
C GLY A 662 -3.17 4.51 -17.55
N GLU A 663 -3.06 3.70 -18.61
CA GLU A 663 -2.56 2.33 -18.47
C GLU A 663 -1.05 2.31 -18.16
N ALA A 664 -0.64 1.28 -17.40
CA ALA A 664 0.76 1.01 -17.12
C ALA A 664 1.09 -0.48 -17.30
N VAL A 665 2.12 -0.75 -18.10
CA VAL A 665 2.63 -2.10 -18.40
C VAL A 665 4.02 -2.25 -17.80
N GLN A 666 4.32 -3.41 -17.23
CA GLN A 666 5.66 -3.77 -16.76
C GLN A 666 6.03 -5.16 -17.23
N TYR A 667 7.27 -5.29 -17.70
CA TYR A 667 7.96 -6.56 -17.86
C TYR A 667 8.91 -6.76 -16.68
N ILE A 668 8.89 -7.95 -16.08
CA ILE A 668 9.82 -8.41 -15.06
C ILE A 668 10.61 -9.57 -15.67
N LEU A 669 11.83 -9.29 -16.13
CA LEU A 669 12.61 -10.23 -16.94
C LEU A 669 13.90 -10.65 -16.23
N GLN A 670 14.40 -11.82 -16.60
CA GLN A 670 15.74 -12.28 -16.26
C GLN A 670 16.25 -13.24 -17.34
N PRO A 671 17.57 -13.51 -17.42
CA PRO A 671 18.08 -14.55 -18.30
C PRO A 671 17.40 -15.89 -18.03
N SER A 672 16.94 -16.59 -19.07
CA SER A 672 16.25 -17.88 -18.94
C SER A 672 17.13 -18.95 -18.27
N SER A 673 18.45 -18.85 -18.43
CA SER A 673 19.41 -19.73 -17.73
C SER A 673 19.50 -19.48 -16.22
N GLU A 674 18.98 -18.35 -15.73
CA GLU A 674 18.99 -17.95 -14.33
C GLU A 674 17.61 -18.14 -13.66
N VAL A 675 16.59 -18.55 -14.42
CA VAL A 675 15.27 -18.88 -13.85
C VAL A 675 15.38 -20.23 -13.15
N ALA A 676 15.18 -20.22 -11.83
CA ALA A 676 15.19 -21.45 -11.04
C ALA A 676 14.10 -22.41 -11.55
N ASP A 677 14.44 -23.70 -11.65
CA ASP A 677 13.43 -24.75 -11.77
C ASP A 677 12.74 -24.86 -10.40
N GLU A 678 11.48 -24.43 -10.33
CA GLU A 678 10.68 -24.47 -9.11
C GLU A 678 9.40 -25.25 -9.37
N ALA A 679 9.13 -26.22 -8.49
CA ALA A 679 7.87 -26.94 -8.51
C ALA A 679 6.72 -26.06 -7.98
N PRO A 680 5.50 -26.18 -8.56
CA PRO A 680 4.30 -25.59 -7.99
C PRO A 680 4.11 -25.97 -6.52
N LYS A 681 3.84 -24.96 -5.69
CA LYS A 681 3.64 -25.12 -4.24
C LYS A 681 2.15 -25.19 -3.89
N SER A 682 1.85 -25.72 -2.72
CA SER A 682 0.49 -25.75 -2.15
C SER A 682 -0.58 -26.35 -3.08
N LEU A 683 -0.25 -27.45 -3.76
CA LEU A 683 -1.24 -28.19 -4.56
C LEU A 683 -2.34 -28.74 -3.65
N THR A 684 -3.57 -28.29 -3.88
CA THR A 684 -4.78 -28.75 -3.20
C THR A 684 -5.69 -29.48 -4.17
N ALA A 685 -6.51 -30.38 -3.63
CA ALA A 685 -7.54 -31.11 -4.38
C ALA A 685 -8.84 -31.06 -3.58
N THR A 686 -9.91 -30.58 -4.21
CA THR A 686 -11.22 -30.42 -3.59
C THR A 686 -12.28 -31.09 -4.46
N ALA A 687 -13.18 -31.85 -3.86
CA ALA A 687 -14.32 -32.43 -4.59
C ALA A 687 -15.23 -31.32 -5.12
N VAL A 688 -15.68 -31.46 -6.38
CA VAL A 688 -16.66 -30.57 -7.00
C VAL A 688 -17.79 -31.36 -7.65
N ARG A 689 -18.88 -30.67 -8.01
CA ARG A 689 -20.15 -31.29 -8.42
C ARG A 689 -19.96 -32.27 -9.58
N GLY A 690 -20.52 -33.47 -9.41
CA GLY A 690 -20.46 -34.60 -10.35
C GLY A 690 -19.06 -35.20 -10.42
N THR A 691 -18.81 -36.32 -9.73
CA THR A 691 -17.54 -37.10 -9.65
C THR A 691 -16.31 -36.43 -10.29
N SER A 692 -15.93 -35.28 -9.76
CA SER A 692 -14.88 -34.40 -10.29
C SER A 692 -14.09 -33.82 -9.14
N VAL A 693 -12.83 -33.46 -9.42
CA VAL A 693 -11.93 -32.83 -8.46
C VAL A 693 -11.38 -31.56 -9.08
N GLN A 694 -11.48 -30.46 -8.34
CA GLN A 694 -10.79 -29.22 -8.63
C GLN A 694 -9.41 -29.23 -7.98
N LEU A 695 -8.38 -29.04 -8.78
CA LEU A 695 -7.02 -28.82 -8.33
C LEU A 695 -6.69 -27.33 -8.36
N ASN A 696 -5.98 -26.83 -7.35
CA ASN A 696 -5.43 -25.47 -7.32
C ASN A 696 -4.01 -25.50 -6.76
N TRP A 697 -3.12 -24.64 -7.25
CA TRP A 697 -1.74 -24.52 -6.79
C TRP A 697 -1.23 -23.08 -6.88
N LEU A 698 -0.12 -22.78 -6.22
CA LEU A 698 0.55 -21.48 -6.36
C LEU A 698 1.41 -21.43 -7.62
N GLU A 699 1.51 -20.24 -8.20
CA GLU A 699 2.23 -19.98 -9.44
C GLU A 699 3.72 -20.34 -9.30
N SER A 700 4.30 -20.85 -10.38
CA SER A 700 5.75 -21.01 -10.56
C SER A 700 6.17 -20.51 -11.94
N PRO A 701 7.40 -19.97 -12.10
CA PRO A 701 7.83 -19.38 -13.36
C PRO A 701 7.76 -20.37 -14.54
N GLY A 702 6.98 -20.03 -15.57
CA GLY A 702 6.87 -20.84 -16.78
C GLY A 702 5.64 -20.55 -17.64
N THR A 703 5.56 -21.26 -18.76
CA THR A 703 4.54 -21.08 -19.81
C THR A 703 3.24 -21.88 -19.60
N GLY A 704 3.11 -22.56 -18.46
CA GLY A 704 1.95 -23.36 -18.09
C GLY A 704 2.35 -24.61 -17.30
N TYR A 705 1.36 -25.46 -17.01
CA TYR A 705 1.53 -26.61 -16.11
C TYR A 705 1.10 -27.93 -16.75
N ASP A 706 1.84 -29.00 -16.43
CA ASP A 706 1.46 -30.37 -16.72
C ASP A 706 0.86 -30.99 -15.45
N VAL A 707 -0.31 -31.63 -15.59
CA VAL A 707 -1.06 -32.23 -14.48
C VAL A 707 -0.97 -33.75 -14.57
N PHE A 708 -0.65 -34.38 -13.44
CA PHE A 708 -0.48 -35.83 -13.32
C PHE A 708 -1.45 -36.42 -12.31
N ARG A 709 -1.85 -37.66 -12.56
CA ARG A 709 -2.76 -38.44 -11.70
C ARG A 709 -2.37 -39.91 -11.65
N ALA A 710 -2.59 -40.54 -10.50
CA ALA A 710 -2.62 -41.99 -10.31
C ALA A 710 -3.90 -42.40 -9.57
N GLU A 711 -4.42 -43.59 -9.85
CA GLU A 711 -5.42 -44.25 -8.99
C GLU A 711 -4.68 -44.93 -7.85
N GLY A 712 -4.94 -44.59 -6.58
CA GLY A 712 -4.23 -45.12 -5.40
C GLY A 712 -3.03 -44.28 -4.94
N ALA A 713 -2.56 -44.55 -3.72
CA ALA A 713 -1.56 -43.73 -3.04
C ALA A 713 -0.15 -43.82 -3.67
N ASP A 714 0.26 -45.04 -4.02
CA ASP A 714 1.64 -45.35 -4.42
C ASP A 714 1.79 -45.71 -5.90
N ASN A 715 0.71 -45.56 -6.68
CA ASN A 715 0.72 -45.90 -8.09
C ASN A 715 1.46 -44.86 -8.94
N GLN A 716 1.96 -45.29 -10.09
CA GLN A 716 2.70 -44.42 -11.01
C GLN A 716 1.80 -43.32 -11.58
N LEU A 717 2.24 -42.07 -11.40
CA LEU A 717 1.60 -40.89 -11.96
C LEU A 717 1.64 -40.90 -13.49
N ARG A 718 0.49 -40.63 -14.11
CA ARG A 718 0.34 -40.45 -15.56
C ARG A 718 -0.13 -39.03 -15.84
N GLN A 719 0.41 -38.43 -16.89
CA GLN A 719 -0.01 -37.09 -17.31
C GLN A 719 -1.45 -37.14 -17.84
N ILE A 720 -2.31 -36.26 -17.32
CA ILE A 720 -3.73 -36.14 -17.72
C ILE A 720 -4.03 -34.79 -18.40
N ALA A 721 -3.17 -33.79 -18.19
CA ALA A 721 -3.24 -32.51 -18.89
C ALA A 721 -1.82 -31.95 -19.13
N SER A 722 -1.70 -31.09 -20.14
CA SER A 722 -0.44 -30.40 -20.48
C SER A 722 -0.72 -28.95 -20.81
N LYS A 723 0.26 -28.07 -20.60
CA LYS A 723 0.19 -26.64 -20.98
C LYS A 723 -1.03 -25.92 -20.40
N VAL A 724 -1.51 -26.33 -19.22
CA VAL A 724 -2.58 -25.64 -18.49
C VAL A 724 -2.07 -24.24 -18.15
N GLN A 725 -2.74 -23.20 -18.65
CA GLN A 725 -2.31 -21.81 -18.46
C GLN A 725 -2.66 -21.29 -17.05
N ALA A 726 -3.81 -21.70 -16.53
CA ALA A 726 -4.27 -21.34 -15.20
C ALA A 726 -3.50 -22.09 -14.10
N THR A 727 -3.60 -21.59 -12.88
CA THR A 727 -3.13 -22.25 -11.64
C THR A 727 -4.16 -23.23 -11.08
N SER A 728 -5.08 -23.69 -11.93
CA SER A 728 -6.17 -24.58 -11.55
C SER A 728 -6.55 -25.53 -12.68
N TYR A 729 -7.08 -26.70 -12.32
CA TYR A 729 -7.53 -27.71 -13.27
C TYR A 729 -8.65 -28.57 -12.68
N THR A 730 -9.75 -28.75 -13.42
CA THR A 730 -10.83 -29.67 -13.03
C THR A 730 -10.64 -31.02 -13.71
N ASP A 731 -10.35 -32.06 -12.93
CA ASP A 731 -10.41 -33.44 -13.42
C ASP A 731 -11.84 -33.99 -13.28
N ARG A 732 -12.42 -34.38 -14.41
CA ARG A 732 -13.79 -34.93 -14.52
C ARG A 732 -13.82 -36.42 -14.81
N ALA A 733 -12.67 -37.05 -15.01
CA ALA A 733 -12.56 -38.45 -15.45
C ALA A 733 -12.30 -39.37 -14.25
N LEU A 734 -13.17 -39.28 -13.23
CA LEU A 734 -13.01 -39.96 -11.94
C LEU A 734 -14.08 -41.02 -11.73
N LYS A 735 -13.75 -42.04 -10.94
CA LYS A 735 -14.65 -43.08 -10.47
C LYS A 735 -14.93 -42.87 -9.00
N GLU A 736 -16.18 -43.02 -8.62
CA GLU A 736 -16.60 -42.86 -7.25
C GLU A 736 -15.94 -43.87 -6.31
N GLY A 737 -15.56 -43.42 -5.11
CA GLY A 737 -14.91 -44.23 -4.08
C GLY A 737 -13.43 -44.51 -4.35
N VAL A 738 -12.88 -44.07 -5.48
CA VAL A 738 -11.46 -44.27 -5.82
C VAL A 738 -10.61 -43.15 -5.21
N LEU A 739 -9.53 -43.54 -4.53
CA LEU A 739 -8.48 -42.63 -4.09
C LEU A 739 -7.65 -42.21 -5.30
N TYR A 740 -7.44 -40.91 -5.48
CA TYR A 740 -6.56 -40.36 -6.50
C TYR A 740 -5.39 -39.62 -5.88
N THR A 741 -4.21 -39.77 -6.47
CA THR A 741 -3.01 -38.99 -6.14
C THR A 741 -2.68 -38.07 -7.31
N TYR A 742 -2.46 -36.79 -7.04
CA TYR A 742 -2.12 -35.78 -8.04
C TYR A 742 -0.75 -35.17 -7.80
N GLY A 743 -0.13 -34.71 -8.89
CA GLY A 743 1.05 -33.86 -8.88
C GLY A 743 1.02 -32.92 -10.07
N VAL A 744 1.62 -31.74 -9.92
CA VAL A 744 1.69 -30.71 -10.95
C VAL A 744 3.13 -30.26 -11.11
N ARG A 745 3.57 -29.99 -12.34
CA ARG A 745 4.87 -29.37 -12.63
C ARG A 745 4.73 -28.29 -13.67
N VAL A 746 5.70 -27.40 -13.74
CA VAL A 746 5.82 -26.46 -14.86
C VAL A 746 6.10 -27.24 -16.15
N THR A 747 5.44 -26.85 -17.24
CA THR A 747 5.57 -27.51 -18.54
C THR A 747 7.03 -27.48 -19.01
N GLY A 748 7.56 -28.64 -19.41
CA GLY A 748 8.93 -28.77 -19.88
C GLY A 748 10.00 -28.74 -18.78
N LYS A 749 9.61 -28.64 -17.51
CA LYS A 749 10.49 -28.73 -16.34
C LYS A 749 10.41 -30.10 -15.66
N THR A 750 11.29 -30.34 -14.70
CA THR A 750 11.46 -31.68 -14.11
C THR A 750 10.85 -31.82 -12.71
N LEU A 751 10.83 -30.73 -11.93
CA LEU A 751 10.39 -30.80 -10.54
C LEU A 751 8.86 -30.88 -10.43
N LEU A 752 8.39 -31.91 -9.75
CA LEU A 752 6.98 -32.13 -9.44
C LEU A 752 6.63 -31.51 -8.08
N SER A 753 5.43 -30.96 -7.96
CA SER A 753 4.87 -30.50 -6.70
C SER A 753 4.87 -31.61 -5.63
N ALA A 754 4.73 -31.21 -4.38
CA ALA A 754 4.25 -32.14 -3.35
C ALA A 754 2.94 -32.80 -3.83
N LYS A 755 2.83 -34.11 -3.64
CA LYS A 755 1.65 -34.87 -4.06
C LYS A 755 0.48 -34.51 -3.15
N THR A 756 -0.72 -34.47 -3.72
CA THR A 756 -1.97 -34.35 -2.96
C THR A 756 -2.86 -35.54 -3.25
N GLN A 757 -3.68 -35.95 -2.29
CA GLN A 757 -4.54 -37.12 -2.38
C GLN A 757 -5.98 -36.75 -2.04
N ILE A 758 -6.93 -37.31 -2.78
CA ILE A 758 -8.36 -37.15 -2.52
C ILE A 758 -9.12 -38.39 -2.98
N THR A 759 -10.09 -38.83 -2.18
CA THR A 759 -11.06 -39.84 -2.61
C THR A 759 -12.20 -39.15 -3.35
N ALA A 760 -12.47 -39.59 -4.57
CA ALA A 760 -13.59 -39.06 -5.36
C ALA A 760 -14.91 -39.58 -4.78
N THR A 761 -15.51 -38.87 -3.83
CA THR A 761 -16.79 -39.26 -3.23
C THR A 761 -17.99 -38.69 -3.99
N GLY A 762 -17.80 -37.63 -4.79
CA GLY A 762 -18.89 -36.86 -5.40
C GLY A 762 -19.65 -35.97 -4.42
N LEU A 763 -19.31 -36.00 -3.12
CA LEU A 763 -19.87 -35.14 -2.09
C LEU A 763 -19.19 -33.77 -2.13
N VAL A 764 -19.99 -32.71 -2.21
CA VAL A 764 -19.55 -31.32 -2.16
C VAL A 764 -20.20 -30.59 -0.98
N PRO A 765 -19.50 -29.63 -0.37
CA PRO A 765 -20.09 -28.77 0.64
C PRO A 765 -21.20 -27.92 0.02
N LEU A 766 -22.37 -27.89 0.66
CA LEU A 766 -23.43 -26.94 0.32
C LEU A 766 -22.98 -25.49 0.64
N ASP A 767 -23.40 -24.55 -0.21
CA ASP A 767 -23.19 -23.12 0.05
C ASP A 767 -23.92 -22.70 1.33
N ARG A 768 -23.17 -22.09 2.25
CA ARG A 768 -23.65 -21.66 3.57
C ARG A 768 -24.27 -20.26 3.55
N THR A 769 -24.22 -19.58 2.41
CA THR A 769 -24.77 -18.24 2.24
C THR A 769 -26.26 -18.23 2.61
N GLY A 770 -26.61 -17.39 3.60
CA GLY A 770 -27.99 -17.26 4.08
C GLY A 770 -28.44 -18.29 5.11
N TRP A 771 -27.57 -19.24 5.50
CA TRP A 771 -27.87 -20.18 6.58
C TRP A 771 -28.11 -19.45 7.91
N LYS A 772 -29.01 -19.98 8.72
CA LYS A 772 -29.24 -19.52 10.09
C LYS A 772 -28.96 -20.65 11.06
N VAL A 773 -28.21 -20.36 12.11
CA VAL A 773 -27.86 -21.34 13.14
C VAL A 773 -28.47 -20.92 14.47
N SER A 774 -29.04 -21.87 15.20
CA SER A 774 -29.56 -21.68 16.55
C SER A 774 -29.15 -22.83 17.47
N ASP A 775 -29.25 -22.62 18.78
CA ASP A 775 -29.05 -23.64 19.79
C ASP A 775 -30.15 -23.59 20.85
N ASN A 776 -30.14 -24.55 21.79
CA ASN A 776 -31.00 -24.50 22.98
C ASN A 776 -30.30 -23.99 24.25
N LEU A 777 -29.12 -23.39 24.09
CA LEU A 777 -28.30 -22.85 25.17
C LEU A 777 -28.39 -21.31 25.25
N ASN A 778 -29.06 -20.69 24.27
CA ASN A 778 -29.20 -19.25 24.11
C ASN A 778 -27.85 -18.54 24.03
N MET A 779 -26.88 -19.12 23.30
CA MET A 779 -25.63 -18.41 23.00
C MET A 779 -25.92 -17.20 22.12
N SER A 780 -25.04 -16.20 22.19
CA SER A 780 -25.19 -15.00 21.37
C SER A 780 -25.10 -15.33 19.87
N GLU A 781 -25.80 -14.54 19.04
CA GLU A 781 -25.78 -14.69 17.58
C GLU A 781 -24.36 -14.73 17.00
N LYS A 782 -23.45 -13.92 17.56
CA LYS A 782 -22.03 -13.91 17.19
C LYS A 782 -21.35 -15.26 17.43
N LYS A 783 -21.64 -15.91 18.56
CA LYS A 783 -21.05 -17.20 18.89
C LYS A 783 -21.63 -18.32 18.01
N LEU A 784 -22.92 -18.23 17.68
CA LEU A 784 -23.58 -19.14 16.74
C LEU A 784 -23.00 -19.01 15.32
N SER A 785 -22.74 -17.77 14.86
CA SER A 785 -22.17 -17.54 13.53
C SER A 785 -20.78 -18.15 13.34
N TYR A 786 -20.03 -18.36 14.42
CA TYR A 786 -18.72 -19.01 14.36
C TYR A 786 -18.78 -20.44 13.84
N MET A 787 -19.93 -21.14 13.89
CA MET A 787 -20.03 -22.46 13.27
C MET A 787 -20.01 -22.43 11.74
N ILE A 788 -20.21 -21.28 11.10
CA ILE A 788 -20.39 -21.18 9.65
C ILE A 788 -19.60 -20.02 9.02
N ASP A 789 -18.57 -19.51 9.70
CA ASP A 789 -17.85 -18.30 9.28
C ASP A 789 -16.60 -18.58 8.43
N GLY A 790 -16.24 -19.85 8.23
CA GLY A 790 -15.05 -20.22 7.46
C GLY A 790 -13.74 -20.10 8.23
N ASP A 791 -13.78 -19.95 9.57
CA ASP A 791 -12.61 -19.68 10.40
C ASP A 791 -12.43 -20.70 11.53
N LEU A 792 -11.50 -21.64 11.31
CA LEU A 792 -11.09 -22.60 12.35
C LEU A 792 -10.47 -21.96 13.61
N SER A 793 -10.28 -20.64 13.68
CA SER A 793 -9.84 -19.96 14.91
C SER A 793 -10.99 -19.44 15.79
N THR A 794 -12.21 -19.40 15.25
CA THR A 794 -13.43 -19.11 16.01
C THR A 794 -14.17 -20.41 16.30
N ARG A 795 -15.05 -20.42 17.30
CA ARG A 795 -15.89 -21.58 17.60
C ARG A 795 -17.15 -21.21 18.34
N TRP A 796 -18.21 -21.95 18.08
CA TRP A 796 -19.28 -22.10 19.06
C TRP A 796 -18.85 -23.09 20.13
N ASP A 797 -19.27 -22.86 21.37
CA ASP A 797 -19.13 -23.83 22.45
C ASP A 797 -20.30 -23.72 23.43
N SER A 798 -20.60 -24.82 24.11
CA SER A 798 -21.69 -24.93 25.08
C SER A 798 -21.57 -23.97 26.28
N GLY A 799 -20.39 -23.36 26.51
CA GLY A 799 -20.11 -22.47 27.64
C GLY A 799 -20.06 -23.17 29.01
N LYS A 800 -20.26 -24.49 29.04
CA LYS A 800 -20.35 -25.34 30.22
C LYS A 800 -20.00 -26.78 29.87
N ASN A 801 -19.76 -27.59 30.90
CA ASN A 801 -19.58 -29.04 30.75
C ASN A 801 -20.80 -29.69 30.08
N MET A 802 -20.55 -30.62 29.16
CA MET A 802 -21.59 -31.28 28.37
C MET A 802 -22.67 -31.95 29.21
N THR A 803 -23.92 -31.60 28.92
CA THR A 803 -25.14 -32.17 29.49
C THR A 803 -26.04 -32.74 28.40
N SER A 804 -26.69 -33.88 28.69
CA SER A 804 -27.58 -34.53 27.73
C SER A 804 -28.71 -33.61 27.29
N GLY A 805 -28.92 -33.50 25.98
CA GLY A 805 -29.99 -32.71 25.36
C GLY A 805 -29.52 -31.40 24.76
N GLU A 806 -28.23 -31.06 24.85
CA GLU A 806 -27.63 -29.92 24.14
C GLU A 806 -27.84 -30.06 22.63
N MET A 807 -28.27 -28.99 21.97
CA MET A 807 -28.72 -29.04 20.59
C MET A 807 -28.28 -27.82 19.79
N VAL A 808 -27.85 -28.06 18.55
CA VAL A 808 -27.71 -27.03 17.52
C VAL A 808 -28.60 -27.36 16.32
N GLN A 809 -29.07 -26.33 15.63
CA GLN A 809 -29.95 -26.43 14.47
C GLN A 809 -29.50 -25.47 13.36
N ILE A 810 -29.55 -25.93 12.12
CA ILE A 810 -29.31 -25.14 10.91
C ILE A 810 -30.60 -25.05 10.10
N ASP A 811 -30.99 -23.84 9.69
CA ASP A 811 -31.91 -23.59 8.58
C ASP A 811 -31.09 -23.20 7.35
N MET A 812 -31.10 -24.05 6.32
CA MET A 812 -30.36 -23.82 5.08
C MET A 812 -31.07 -22.84 4.12
N GLY A 813 -32.27 -22.35 4.48
CA GLY A 813 -33.08 -21.43 3.66
C GLY A 813 -33.89 -22.13 2.56
N SER A 814 -33.38 -23.22 2.00
CA SER A 814 -34.05 -24.07 1.00
C SER A 814 -33.86 -25.57 1.26
N SER A 815 -34.69 -26.39 0.63
CA SER A 815 -34.62 -27.85 0.69
C SER A 815 -33.50 -28.39 -0.22
N HIS A 816 -32.62 -29.23 0.34
CA HIS A 816 -31.47 -29.84 -0.32
C HIS A 816 -31.42 -31.34 -0.09
N SER A 817 -30.76 -32.07 -0.99
CA SER A 817 -30.30 -33.43 -0.75
C SER A 817 -29.10 -33.42 0.18
N LEU A 818 -29.05 -34.31 1.16
CA LEU A 818 -28.05 -34.36 2.22
C LEU A 818 -27.50 -35.78 2.37
N GLU A 819 -26.19 -35.91 2.56
CA GLU A 819 -25.53 -37.22 2.72
C GLU A 819 -24.45 -37.24 3.82
N ALA A 820 -23.90 -36.09 4.21
CA ALA A 820 -23.00 -36.02 5.35
C ALA A 820 -23.07 -34.66 6.05
N ILE A 821 -22.70 -34.66 7.32
CA ILE A 821 -22.46 -33.46 8.11
C ILE A 821 -21.05 -33.53 8.65
N GLU A 822 -20.30 -32.44 8.53
CA GLU A 822 -19.04 -32.23 9.21
C GLU A 822 -19.23 -31.30 10.41
N MET A 823 -18.69 -31.71 11.56
CA MET A 823 -18.51 -30.89 12.75
C MET A 823 -17.01 -30.85 13.09
N ASP A 824 -16.33 -29.76 12.72
CA ASP A 824 -14.91 -29.59 12.99
C ASP A 824 -14.68 -29.29 14.48
N THR A 825 -13.88 -30.14 15.12
CA THR A 825 -13.42 -29.98 16.50
C THR A 825 -11.89 -30.01 16.60
N SER A 826 -11.19 -29.90 15.48
CA SER A 826 -9.74 -30.14 15.34
C SER A 826 -8.89 -29.23 16.24
N LYS A 827 -9.33 -27.98 16.42
CA LYS A 827 -8.68 -26.97 17.29
C LYS A 827 -9.15 -27.04 18.75
N SER A 828 -10.07 -27.96 19.08
CA SER A 828 -10.51 -28.27 20.45
C SER A 828 -10.81 -29.77 20.55
N PRO A 829 -9.79 -30.64 20.40
CA PRO A 829 -9.97 -32.05 20.04
C PRO A 829 -10.66 -32.90 21.12
N TYR A 830 -10.91 -32.36 22.31
CA TYR A 830 -11.61 -33.03 23.41
C TYR A 830 -13.09 -32.62 23.55
N ASP A 831 -13.52 -31.65 22.75
CA ASP A 831 -14.84 -31.00 22.82
C ASP A 831 -15.84 -31.58 21.80
N TYR A 832 -15.63 -32.82 21.35
CA TYR A 832 -16.55 -33.53 20.46
C TYR A 832 -17.81 -34.03 21.20
N PRO A 833 -18.97 -34.16 20.52
CA PRO A 833 -20.19 -34.66 21.16
C PRO A 833 -19.99 -36.10 21.65
N ARG A 834 -20.39 -36.41 22.90
CA ARG A 834 -20.19 -37.77 23.45
C ARG A 834 -21.10 -38.83 22.84
N ILE A 835 -22.37 -38.50 22.66
CA ILE A 835 -23.37 -39.27 21.93
C ILE A 835 -24.13 -38.25 21.10
N TYR A 836 -24.40 -38.54 19.84
CA TYR A 836 -25.10 -37.63 18.94
C TYR A 836 -26.32 -38.31 18.31
N ASN A 837 -27.37 -37.52 18.09
CA ASN A 837 -28.50 -37.85 17.22
C ASN A 837 -28.63 -36.72 16.20
N ILE A 838 -28.76 -37.07 14.92
CA ILE A 838 -28.94 -36.11 13.84
C ILE A 838 -30.32 -36.30 13.24
N TYR A 839 -31.03 -35.18 13.07
CA TYR A 839 -32.36 -35.12 12.50
C TYR A 839 -32.40 -34.16 11.31
N VAL A 840 -33.30 -34.44 10.37
CA VAL A 840 -33.59 -33.60 9.21
C VAL A 840 -35.09 -33.28 9.17
N SER A 841 -35.44 -32.09 8.66
CA SER A 841 -36.82 -31.64 8.50
C SER A 841 -36.98 -30.75 7.26
N GLU A 842 -38.15 -30.78 6.62
CA GLU A 842 -38.52 -29.86 5.53
C GLU A 842 -39.16 -28.57 6.05
N ASP A 843 -39.81 -28.60 7.23
CA ASP A 843 -40.65 -27.51 7.75
C ASP A 843 -40.20 -26.97 9.12
N GLY A 844 -39.17 -27.57 9.72
CA GLY A 844 -38.65 -27.22 11.05
C GLY A 844 -39.52 -27.73 12.21
N GLN A 845 -40.62 -28.42 11.93
CA GLN A 845 -41.59 -28.91 12.91
C GLN A 845 -41.59 -30.44 12.98
N ASN A 846 -41.61 -31.11 11.82
CA ASN A 846 -41.62 -32.55 11.69
C ASN A 846 -40.21 -33.07 11.42
N TRP A 847 -39.65 -33.83 12.37
CA TRP A 847 -38.24 -34.23 12.35
C TRP A 847 -38.09 -35.74 12.17
N GLN A 848 -37.27 -36.11 11.19
CA GLN A 848 -36.83 -37.49 10.97
C GLN A 848 -35.43 -37.68 11.52
N GLN A 849 -35.20 -38.68 12.37
CA GLN A 849 -33.85 -39.06 12.76
C GLN A 849 -33.16 -39.79 11.61
N ILE A 850 -31.99 -39.31 11.20
CA ILE A 850 -31.26 -39.85 10.04
C ILE A 850 -30.02 -40.66 10.45
N THR A 851 -29.40 -40.33 11.58
CA THR A 851 -28.28 -41.10 12.14
C THR A 851 -28.11 -40.84 13.63
N SER A 852 -27.48 -41.79 14.34
CA SER A 852 -27.05 -41.62 15.73
C SER A 852 -25.78 -42.42 15.99
N GLY A 853 -25.04 -42.03 17.03
CA GLY A 853 -23.81 -42.74 17.37
C GLY A 853 -23.06 -42.14 18.55
N ARG A 854 -21.91 -42.73 18.85
CA ARG A 854 -20.94 -42.20 19.82
C ARG A 854 -19.92 -41.37 19.08
N GLY A 855 -19.75 -40.11 19.49
CA GLY A 855 -18.67 -39.29 18.93
C GLY A 855 -17.31 -39.77 19.44
N ARG A 856 -16.28 -39.46 18.67
CA ARG A 856 -14.90 -39.87 18.94
C ARG A 856 -13.98 -38.69 18.69
N LYS A 857 -12.85 -38.71 19.38
CA LYS A 857 -11.73 -37.82 19.08
C LYS A 857 -11.32 -37.99 17.61
N ASP A 858 -10.99 -36.89 16.94
CA ASP A 858 -10.51 -36.82 15.56
C ASP A 858 -11.52 -37.27 14.48
N VAL A 859 -12.81 -37.42 14.83
CA VAL A 859 -13.90 -37.68 13.88
C VAL A 859 -14.74 -36.41 13.70
N SER A 860 -14.64 -35.79 12.53
CA SER A 860 -15.45 -34.62 12.15
C SER A 860 -16.59 -34.97 11.20
N MET A 861 -16.46 -35.99 10.35
CA MET A 861 -17.43 -36.33 9.31
C MET A 861 -18.42 -37.42 9.75
N TYR A 862 -19.71 -37.14 9.58
CA TYR A 862 -20.83 -38.00 9.95
C TYR A 862 -21.68 -38.32 8.71
N PRO A 863 -21.34 -39.37 7.94
CA PRO A 863 -22.08 -39.77 6.76
C PRO A 863 -23.39 -40.51 7.11
N PHE A 864 -24.39 -40.41 6.23
CA PHE A 864 -25.67 -41.09 6.32
C PHE A 864 -26.24 -41.37 4.91
N ALA A 865 -27.28 -42.20 4.83
CA ALA A 865 -27.96 -42.45 3.57
C ALA A 865 -28.59 -41.15 3.03
N GLN A 866 -28.56 -40.97 1.70
CA GLN A 866 -29.13 -39.79 1.06
C GLN A 866 -30.54 -39.50 1.54
N THR A 867 -30.75 -38.28 2.01
CA THR A 867 -32.05 -37.78 2.48
C THR A 867 -32.29 -36.38 1.95
N ARG A 868 -33.50 -35.83 2.15
CA ARG A 868 -33.85 -34.48 1.72
C ARG A 868 -34.38 -33.67 2.90
N GLY A 869 -34.00 -32.40 2.98
CA GLY A 869 -34.58 -31.46 3.93
C GLY A 869 -33.99 -30.06 3.84
N ARG A 870 -34.62 -29.14 4.57
CA ARG A 870 -34.19 -27.74 4.72
C ARG A 870 -33.50 -27.47 6.06
N TYR A 871 -33.86 -28.23 7.09
CA TYR A 871 -33.36 -28.06 8.43
C TYR A 871 -32.57 -29.29 8.88
N VAL A 872 -31.46 -29.05 9.57
CA VAL A 872 -30.66 -30.08 10.24
C VAL A 872 -30.63 -29.76 11.73
N ARG A 873 -30.82 -30.78 12.57
CA ARG A 873 -30.70 -30.66 14.03
C ARG A 873 -29.75 -31.73 14.55
N ILE A 874 -28.79 -31.31 15.36
CA ILE A 874 -27.80 -32.18 15.99
C ILE A 874 -28.01 -32.09 17.50
N VAL A 875 -28.29 -33.22 18.13
CA VAL A 875 -28.51 -33.31 19.58
C VAL A 875 -27.41 -34.15 20.20
N GLN A 876 -26.65 -33.56 21.11
CA GLN A 876 -25.70 -34.26 21.94
C GLN A 876 -26.44 -34.82 23.18
N THR A 877 -26.32 -36.13 23.46
CA THR A 877 -27.11 -36.83 24.50
C THR A 877 -26.28 -37.56 25.56
N GLY A 878 -24.95 -37.41 25.52
CA GLY A 878 -24.05 -37.92 26.55
C GLY A 878 -23.68 -36.86 27.60
N THR A 879 -22.75 -37.19 28.50
CA THR A 879 -22.22 -36.27 29.52
C THR A 879 -20.70 -36.27 29.51
N GLY A 880 -20.06 -35.15 29.89
CA GLY A 880 -18.61 -35.06 29.95
C GLY A 880 -18.10 -33.79 30.64
N GLY A 881 -16.90 -33.84 31.21
CA GLY A 881 -16.27 -32.71 31.90
C GLY A 881 -15.65 -31.64 30.98
N ASN A 882 -15.80 -31.78 29.67
CA ASN A 882 -15.36 -30.80 28.67
C ASN A 882 -16.59 -30.11 28.06
N PHE A 883 -16.35 -29.06 27.28
CA PHE A 883 -17.42 -28.38 26.54
C PHE A 883 -17.76 -29.19 25.28
N TRP A 884 -18.91 -28.92 24.67
CA TRP A 884 -19.14 -29.30 23.28
C TRP A 884 -18.85 -28.07 22.43
N SER A 885 -17.90 -28.18 21.51
CA SER A 885 -17.44 -27.09 20.66
C SER A 885 -17.55 -27.47 19.20
N ILE A 886 -17.83 -26.49 18.34
CA ILE A 886 -17.85 -26.64 16.88
C ILE A 886 -17.13 -25.42 16.30
N HIS A 887 -15.98 -25.65 15.66
CA HIS A 887 -15.23 -24.61 14.96
C HIS A 887 -15.88 -24.30 13.62
N GLU A 888 -16.24 -25.33 12.86
CA GLU A 888 -16.95 -25.18 11.60
C GLU A 888 -17.96 -26.33 11.45
N LEU A 889 -19.12 -26.03 10.88
CA LEU A 889 -20.19 -26.94 10.55
C LEU A 889 -20.48 -26.84 9.06
N GLN A 890 -20.43 -27.98 8.38
CA GLN A 890 -20.67 -28.08 6.95
C GLN A 890 -21.62 -29.23 6.65
N ILE A 891 -22.51 -29.03 5.69
CA ILE A 891 -23.42 -30.08 5.18
C ILE A 891 -23.00 -30.41 3.76
N TYR A 892 -22.95 -31.69 3.43
CA TYR A 892 -22.50 -32.21 2.14
C TYR A 892 -23.63 -32.83 1.36
N SER A 893 -23.58 -32.62 0.04
CA SER A 893 -24.55 -33.07 -0.93
C SER A 893 -23.87 -33.55 -2.21
N ARG A 894 -24.61 -34.28 -3.05
CA ARG A 894 -24.24 -34.55 -4.45
C ARG A 894 -24.96 -33.64 -5.45
N GLU A 895 -25.80 -32.74 -4.94
CA GLU A 895 -26.66 -31.90 -5.76
C GLU A 895 -25.93 -31.06 -6.79
#